data_AF-A0A9D6NQY1-F1
#
_entry.id   AF-A0A9D6NQY1-F1
#
_cell.length_a   1.000
_cell.length_b   1.000
_cell.length_c   1.000
_cell.angle_alpha   90.00
_cell.angle_beta   90.00
_cell.angle_gamma   90.00
#
_symmetry.space_group_name_H-M   'P 1'
#
loop_
_entity.id
_entity.type
_entity.pdbx_description
1 polymer ?
#
loop_
_entity_poly.entity_id
_entity_poly.type
_entity_poly.pdbx_seq_one_letter_code
_entity_poly.pdbx_strand_id
1 'polypeptide(L)'
;MKQFFLVWLVLSQLSSTSFVKAHSLHPDFWGRWVQEQGQQRKSRPRRTEIAPESHPPPQAQQPPSPETPSPARPFIRVALAVDVPSATISCDQEMVRIDEASQQTVRLAETEVRVEPAPSSEDPLEIYRVQVAAMPSRKQADGMMQRLRAEFQQEVTVKADAGQTQQLVYVGRFRSEEEAARFALKLRRAGYAEAKLVDDLAPPKPVLVARSPADEMVLRAPSQLTFAPLDEAQALLKFGGRAYRGQLVVQLNPRERLTVINELPLEEYLWSVVPNELGPTPFGELEALKAQAIAARTFAVRQKLAATNDDGYDVLADTRSQVYTGIDAEHPLSTRAVNETRGIIVTYNGEPIEAVYSSTCGGRTEDSESVFAEARPYLRSVLCAPEANWLASHAILSQRRVLLERPVALLQVLGLNLPASVTTDFLRSPGTPDEIYAWITTVAALMNRSELVPAVQKSQLAQLNGFARALVALFYPEDYVAALFAPADVDYILDYTDGAALPPESRAAIAVLVTDGILTPSAEGQLNPQTGISRADVLTALFRLLERAGSVGLKRGAARFVYQKQLVIEPEKEQAQRYQLSDAPFLFKLIGQDRVPVKRAIIIGGEKVWFHTDGTGRIDYLELQPNANGVARDRYSPVSRWEIRLKPAEVAERLRSRDIDIGSVLDLRILQRGASQRITALEIVSTKGKKELRGLAIRSALGLRENLFVIDRKYDEAAHVAEFIFTGRGWGHGVGLCQVGAYGLALEGFSFADILKAYYTGVEITTIY
;
A
#
# COMPACT_ATOMS: atom_id res chain seq x y z
N MET A 1 -11.64 -5.27 26.60
CA MET A 1 -10.26 -4.93 26.17
C MET A 1 -9.26 -5.93 26.77
N LYS A 2 -9.32 -7.21 26.35
CA LYS A 2 -8.42 -8.29 26.83
C LYS A 2 -8.24 -9.47 25.86
N GLN A 3 -8.52 -9.29 24.56
CA GLN A 3 -8.45 -10.41 23.58
C GLN A 3 -7.73 -10.10 22.26
N PHE A 4 -7.04 -8.96 22.13
CA PHE A 4 -6.39 -8.57 20.87
C PHE A 4 -4.86 -8.76 20.81
N PHE A 5 -4.24 -9.34 21.84
CA PHE A 5 -2.78 -9.52 21.89
C PHE A 5 -2.28 -10.95 21.56
N LEU A 6 -3.16 -11.91 21.26
CA LEU A 6 -2.75 -13.33 21.15
C LEU A 6 -2.57 -13.84 19.70
N VAL A 7 -2.87 -13.05 18.66
CA VAL A 7 -2.79 -13.52 17.26
C VAL A 7 -1.47 -13.12 16.57
N TRP A 8 -0.66 -12.26 17.20
CA TRP A 8 0.64 -11.84 16.64
C TRP A 8 1.84 -12.66 17.15
N LEU A 9 1.64 -13.61 18.08
CA LEU A 9 2.72 -14.42 18.67
C LEU A 9 2.75 -15.91 18.24
N VAL A 10 1.86 -16.36 17.36
CA VAL A 10 1.72 -17.81 17.00
C VAL A 10 2.17 -18.15 15.56
N LEU A 11 2.73 -17.21 14.81
CA LEU A 11 3.34 -17.49 13.48
C LEU A 11 4.84 -17.18 13.40
N SER A 12 5.55 -17.21 14.54
CA SER A 12 7.03 -17.12 14.58
C SER A 12 7.72 -18.33 15.23
N GLN A 13 6.99 -19.40 15.56
CA GLN A 13 7.59 -20.66 16.01
C GLN A 13 7.10 -21.81 15.13
N LEU A 14 7.81 -22.09 14.03
CA LEU A 14 8.00 -23.42 13.44
C LEU A 14 9.05 -23.31 12.32
N SER A 15 10.32 -23.35 12.71
CA SER A 15 11.47 -23.92 11.98
C SER A 15 12.78 -23.34 12.53
N SER A 16 13.15 -23.78 13.75
CA SER A 16 14.55 -23.75 14.17
C SER A 16 14.99 -25.19 14.44
N THR A 17 15.99 -25.62 13.68
CA THR A 17 16.98 -26.70 13.87
C THR A 17 17.42 -27.13 12.47
N SER A 18 18.67 -27.07 12.02
CA SER A 18 19.95 -26.66 12.60
C SER A 18 20.89 -26.45 11.41
N PHE A 19 21.71 -25.40 11.37
CA PHE A 19 23.17 -25.53 11.26
C PHE A 19 23.82 -24.14 11.39
N VAL A 20 24.88 -24.14 12.20
CA VAL A 20 25.56 -23.00 12.81
C VAL A 20 26.90 -22.76 12.10
N LYS A 21 27.35 -21.49 12.11
CA LYS A 21 28.73 -20.97 11.87
C LYS A 21 29.19 -20.97 10.40
N ALA A 22 29.86 -19.94 9.86
CA ALA A 22 30.47 -18.74 10.44
C ALA A 22 30.90 -17.75 9.33
N HIS A 23 31.30 -16.55 9.78
CA HIS A 23 32.16 -15.53 9.17
C HIS A 23 31.51 -14.24 8.63
N SER A 24 31.76 -13.20 9.44
CA SER A 24 31.85 -11.78 9.12
C SER A 24 32.61 -11.49 7.83
N LEU A 25 32.19 -10.44 7.10
CA LEU A 25 33.05 -9.34 6.61
C LEU A 25 32.20 -8.21 5.96
N HIS A 26 32.78 -7.02 6.01
CA HIS A 26 32.31 -5.63 5.87
C HIS A 26 31.49 -5.22 4.61
N PRO A 27 30.76 -4.06 4.67
CA PRO A 27 30.05 -3.46 3.54
C PRO A 27 30.92 -2.48 2.74
N ASP A 28 31.01 -2.68 1.43
CA ASP A 28 31.53 -1.68 0.47
C ASP A 28 30.93 -1.96 -0.91
N PHE A 29 29.78 -1.36 -1.23
CA PHE A 29 29.21 -1.45 -2.60
C PHE A 29 28.58 -0.15 -3.14
N TRP A 30 28.50 0.92 -2.34
CA TRP A 30 27.85 2.18 -2.75
C TRP A 30 28.80 3.37 -2.97
N GLY A 31 30.12 3.14 -3.02
CA GLY A 31 31.14 4.19 -3.13
C GLY A 31 31.67 4.52 -4.54
N ARG A 32 31.18 3.91 -5.63
CA ARG A 32 31.77 4.10 -6.97
C ARG A 32 30.74 4.32 -8.09
N TRP A 33 29.86 5.31 -7.91
CA TRP A 33 28.93 5.73 -8.97
C TRP A 33 28.98 7.23 -9.33
N VAL A 34 29.95 8.00 -8.81
CA VAL A 34 30.06 9.46 -9.08
C VAL A 34 31.45 9.90 -9.60
N GLN A 35 32.24 9.01 -10.20
CA GLN A 35 33.44 9.43 -10.94
C GLN A 35 33.54 8.72 -12.28
N GLU A 36 32.80 9.20 -13.27
CA GLU A 36 33.15 9.07 -14.69
C GLU A 36 32.16 9.85 -15.57
N GLN A 37 32.10 11.18 -15.42
CA GLN A 37 31.77 12.06 -16.55
C GLN A 37 32.52 13.38 -16.38
N GLY A 38 33.41 13.66 -17.34
CA GLY A 38 33.93 15.01 -17.53
C GLY A 38 35.37 15.11 -17.99
N GLN A 39 35.75 14.50 -19.14
CA GLN A 39 36.86 15.05 -19.94
C GLN A 39 36.65 14.90 -21.44
N GLN A 40 36.50 16.08 -22.08
CA GLN A 40 37.09 16.57 -23.35
C GLN A 40 36.06 17.54 -23.98
N ARG A 41 36.33 18.83 -24.21
CA ARG A 41 37.55 19.49 -24.69
C ARG A 41 37.59 20.94 -24.20
N LYS A 42 38.78 21.47 -23.89
CA LYS A 42 39.22 22.82 -24.30
C LYS A 42 40.73 22.96 -24.14
N SER A 43 41.34 23.57 -25.15
CA SER A 43 42.76 23.76 -25.40
C SER A 43 43.41 24.83 -24.50
N ARG A 44 44.65 24.54 -24.12
CA ARG A 44 45.73 25.32 -23.44
C ARG A 44 46.20 26.60 -24.21
N PRO A 45 47.21 27.39 -23.76
CA PRO A 45 47.79 27.63 -22.39
C PRO A 45 48.28 29.09 -22.08
N ARG A 46 48.86 29.28 -20.87
CA ARG A 46 49.97 30.19 -20.40
C ARG A 46 49.55 31.08 -19.21
N ARG A 47 50.35 31.33 -18.14
CA ARG A 47 51.78 31.10 -17.83
C ARG A 47 51.98 31.09 -16.30
N THR A 48 53.00 30.35 -15.89
CA THR A 48 53.75 30.14 -14.63
C THR A 48 53.84 31.28 -13.60
N GLU A 49 53.85 30.91 -12.31
CA GLU A 49 54.90 31.29 -11.32
C GLU A 49 54.84 30.40 -10.05
N ILE A 50 55.95 30.30 -9.32
CA ILE A 50 56.37 29.18 -8.46
C ILE A 50 56.56 29.62 -6.97
N ALA A 51 56.10 28.77 -6.03
CA ALA A 51 56.53 28.49 -4.62
C ALA A 51 56.46 29.59 -3.51
N PRO A 52 56.56 29.26 -2.19
CA PRO A 52 56.67 27.96 -1.48
C PRO A 52 55.66 27.74 -0.31
N GLU A 53 55.70 26.55 0.29
CA GLU A 53 54.96 26.10 1.49
C GLU A 53 55.28 26.91 2.76
N SER A 54 54.25 27.18 3.58
CA SER A 54 54.39 27.63 4.98
C SER A 54 53.26 27.07 5.86
N HIS A 55 53.63 26.44 6.98
CA HIS A 55 52.72 25.92 8.00
C HIS A 55 51.74 26.98 8.56
N PRO A 56 50.51 26.59 8.98
CA PRO A 56 49.57 27.52 9.59
C PRO A 56 49.91 27.79 11.08
N PRO A 57 49.80 29.05 11.56
CA PRO A 57 49.92 29.39 12.97
C PRO A 57 48.59 29.16 13.73
N PRO A 58 48.59 29.15 15.07
CA PRO A 58 47.42 28.81 15.89
C PRO A 58 46.35 29.90 15.83
N GLN A 59 45.09 29.52 15.64
CA GLN A 59 43.96 30.44 15.64
C GLN A 59 43.64 30.93 17.06
N ALA A 60 43.63 32.25 17.22
CA ALA A 60 43.06 32.94 18.38
C ALA A 60 41.52 32.92 18.29
N GLN A 61 40.86 32.55 19.39
CA GLN A 61 39.40 32.54 19.52
C GLN A 61 38.84 33.97 19.46
N GLN A 62 37.92 34.23 18.52
CA GLN A 62 37.09 35.43 18.53
C GLN A 62 35.93 35.26 19.53
N PRO A 63 35.55 36.30 20.30
CA PRO A 63 34.41 36.23 21.21
C PRO A 63 33.09 36.17 20.41
N PRO A 64 32.07 35.46 20.94
CA PRO A 64 30.81 35.27 20.23
C PRO A 64 30.07 36.60 20.04
N SER A 65 29.52 36.78 18.83
CA SER A 65 28.63 37.89 18.51
C SER A 65 27.30 37.74 19.26
N PRO A 66 26.63 38.84 19.66
CA PRO A 66 25.38 38.76 20.41
C PRO A 66 24.29 38.10 19.56
N GLU A 67 23.75 36.99 20.05
CA GLU A 67 22.64 36.28 19.42
C GLU A 67 21.40 37.18 19.35
N THR A 68 20.93 37.41 18.13
CA THR A 68 19.60 38.00 17.88
C THR A 68 18.55 36.99 18.38
N PRO A 69 17.43 37.40 19.02
CA PRO A 69 16.43 36.46 19.51
C PRO A 69 15.89 35.62 18.33
N SER A 70 16.12 34.31 18.37
CA SER A 70 15.49 33.39 17.42
C SER A 70 13.97 33.56 17.51
N PRO A 71 13.23 33.73 16.39
CA PRO A 71 11.78 33.67 16.43
C PRO A 71 11.36 32.34 17.09
N ALA A 72 10.32 32.39 17.92
CA ALA A 72 9.79 31.22 18.60
C ALA A 72 9.52 30.13 17.56
N ARG A 73 10.16 28.96 17.72
CA ARG A 73 9.99 27.83 16.80
C ARG A 73 8.50 27.45 16.78
N PRO A 74 7.87 27.26 15.61
CA PRO A 74 6.45 26.91 15.56
C PRO A 74 6.22 25.56 16.24
N PHE A 75 5.17 25.49 17.06
CA PHE A 75 4.78 24.32 17.83
C PHE A 75 3.44 23.77 17.35
N ILE A 76 3.15 22.52 17.68
CA ILE A 76 1.88 21.87 17.41
C ILE A 76 1.34 21.16 18.65
N ARG A 77 0.01 21.16 18.80
CA ARG A 77 -0.72 20.51 19.88
C ARG A 77 -1.41 19.25 19.35
N VAL A 78 -0.93 18.08 19.74
CA VAL A 78 -1.41 16.77 19.26
C VAL A 78 -2.26 16.10 20.33
N ALA A 79 -3.54 15.87 20.08
CA ALA A 79 -4.38 15.11 21.00
C ALA A 79 -4.01 13.61 20.94
N LEU A 80 -3.43 13.12 22.04
CA LEU A 80 -3.11 11.72 22.27
C LEU A 80 -4.34 10.93 22.72
N ALA A 81 -5.23 11.58 23.47
CA ALA A 81 -6.50 11.04 23.91
C ALA A 81 -7.52 12.15 24.17
N VAL A 82 -8.79 11.91 23.83
CA VAL A 82 -9.91 12.84 24.04
C VAL A 82 -11.01 12.09 24.78
N ASP A 83 -11.72 12.80 25.67
CA ASP A 83 -12.84 12.27 26.46
C ASP A 83 -12.48 11.13 27.45
N VAL A 84 -11.24 11.09 27.93
CA VAL A 84 -10.79 10.06 28.89
C VAL A 84 -11.12 10.44 30.34
N PRO A 85 -11.43 9.47 31.22
CA PRO A 85 -11.81 9.77 32.61
C PRO A 85 -10.60 10.09 33.50
N SER A 86 -9.41 9.60 33.15
CA SER A 86 -8.15 9.86 33.85
C SER A 86 -6.98 9.66 32.89
N ALA A 87 -5.84 10.25 33.20
CA ALA A 87 -4.60 10.12 32.44
C ALA A 87 -3.41 9.89 33.38
N THR A 88 -2.58 8.89 33.10
CA THR A 88 -1.33 8.67 33.85
C THR A 88 -0.17 9.19 33.03
N ILE A 89 0.58 10.13 33.62
CA ILE A 89 1.79 10.71 33.05
C ILE A 89 2.97 10.20 33.88
N SER A 90 3.98 9.65 33.22
CA SER A 90 5.21 9.21 33.90
C SER A 90 6.46 9.70 33.19
N CYS A 91 7.59 9.67 33.89
CA CYS A 91 8.91 9.99 33.41
C CYS A 91 9.89 8.95 33.97
N ASP A 92 10.92 8.58 33.21
CA ASP A 92 11.93 7.63 33.68
C ASP A 92 12.84 8.20 34.78
N GLN A 93 12.87 9.52 34.89
CA GLN A 93 13.54 10.25 35.95
C GLN A 93 12.61 11.37 36.44
N GLU A 94 13.13 12.58 36.57
CA GLU A 94 12.43 13.68 37.21
C GLU A 94 11.52 14.44 36.25
N MET A 95 10.32 14.73 36.75
CA MET A 95 9.30 15.48 36.05
C MET A 95 9.12 16.84 36.71
N VAL A 96 8.83 17.86 35.90
CA VAL A 96 8.44 19.19 36.37
C VAL A 96 7.02 19.50 35.94
N ARG A 97 6.31 20.30 36.74
CA ARG A 97 5.07 20.97 36.36
C ARG A 97 5.40 22.38 35.88
N ILE A 98 4.82 22.81 34.76
CA ILE A 98 4.87 24.22 34.35
C ILE A 98 3.63 24.93 34.91
N ASP A 99 3.87 25.96 35.72
CA ASP A 99 2.80 26.80 36.25
C ASP A 99 2.23 27.71 35.16
N GLU A 100 0.93 27.68 34.94
CA GLU A 100 0.31 28.38 33.81
C GLU A 100 0.45 29.90 33.89
N ALA A 101 0.29 30.47 35.08
CA ALA A 101 0.27 31.92 35.27
C ALA A 101 1.68 32.53 35.21
N SER A 102 2.65 31.84 35.81
CA SER A 102 4.03 32.33 35.94
C SER A 102 5.00 31.76 34.90
N GLN A 103 4.59 30.70 34.17
CA GLN A 103 5.45 29.89 33.30
C GLN A 103 6.69 29.32 34.01
N GLN A 104 6.67 29.25 35.35
CA GLN A 104 7.76 28.71 36.14
C GLN A 104 7.68 27.18 36.22
N THR A 105 8.83 26.52 36.12
CA THR A 105 8.96 25.08 36.31
C THR A 105 9.08 24.73 37.79
N VAL A 106 8.20 23.86 38.28
CA VAL A 106 8.20 23.33 39.64
C VAL A 106 8.54 21.85 39.59
N ARG A 107 9.64 21.44 40.23
CA ARG A 107 10.05 20.04 40.30
C ARG A 107 9.05 19.21 41.11
N LEU A 108 8.70 18.05 40.60
CA LEU A 108 7.85 17.08 41.29
C LEU A 108 8.74 16.00 41.91
N ALA A 109 8.41 15.58 43.13
CA ALA A 109 9.06 14.43 43.75
C ALA A 109 8.67 13.12 43.03
N GLU A 110 7.49 13.10 42.42
CA GLU A 110 6.95 11.91 41.76
C GLU A 110 7.36 11.84 40.30
N THR A 111 7.79 10.64 39.90
CA THR A 111 8.10 10.30 38.52
C THR A 111 6.87 9.77 37.77
N GLU A 112 5.76 9.55 38.46
CA GLU A 112 4.47 9.16 37.90
C GLU A 112 3.33 9.87 38.62
N VAL A 113 2.38 10.41 37.86
CA VAL A 113 1.16 11.02 38.39
C VAL A 113 -0.07 10.59 37.61
N ARG A 114 -1.15 10.29 38.33
CA ARG A 114 -2.48 10.04 37.77
C ARG A 114 -3.33 11.29 37.90
N VAL A 115 -3.75 11.84 36.77
CA VAL A 115 -4.60 13.02 36.68
C VAL A 115 -6.05 12.61 36.46
N GLU A 116 -6.97 13.17 37.24
CA GLU A 116 -8.41 12.95 37.11
C GLU A 116 -9.21 14.22 37.46
N PRO A 117 -10.42 14.39 36.90
CA PRO A 117 -11.36 15.39 37.36
C PRO A 117 -11.80 15.06 38.80
N ALA A 118 -11.78 16.06 39.68
CA ALA A 118 -12.32 15.98 41.03
C ALA A 118 -13.22 17.20 41.28
N PRO A 119 -14.23 17.11 42.16
CA PRO A 119 -15.00 18.28 42.58
C PRO A 119 -14.07 19.34 43.21
N SER A 120 -14.27 20.61 42.87
CA SER A 120 -13.58 21.69 43.58
C SER A 120 -13.92 21.67 45.07
N SER A 121 -12.97 22.05 45.92
CA SER A 121 -13.19 22.36 47.34
C SER A 121 -14.02 23.62 47.62
N GLU A 122 -14.58 24.27 46.59
CA GLU A 122 -15.57 25.32 46.78
C GLU A 122 -16.89 24.68 47.21
N ASP A 123 -17.61 25.33 48.13
CA ASP A 123 -18.94 24.88 48.52
C ASP A 123 -19.87 24.83 47.30
N PRO A 124 -20.83 23.88 47.25
CA PRO A 124 -21.84 23.85 46.20
C PRO A 124 -22.49 25.23 46.06
N LEU A 125 -22.39 25.81 44.87
CA LEU A 125 -22.99 27.12 44.62
C LEU A 125 -24.51 26.98 44.65
N GLU A 126 -25.15 27.70 45.56
CA GLU A 126 -26.59 27.87 45.54
C GLU A 126 -26.98 28.51 44.20
N ILE A 127 -27.78 27.79 43.43
CA ILE A 127 -28.30 28.24 42.16
C ILE A 127 -29.80 28.09 42.14
N TYR A 128 -30.44 28.94 41.37
CA TYR A 128 -31.87 28.86 41.15
C TYR A 128 -32.11 28.25 39.77
N ARG A 129 -33.06 27.33 39.69
CA ARG A 129 -33.52 26.72 38.44
C ARG A 129 -35.03 26.88 38.32
N VAL A 130 -35.55 26.76 37.09
CA VAL A 130 -36.99 26.74 36.87
C VAL A 130 -37.42 25.33 36.47
N GLN A 131 -38.12 24.62 37.35
CA GLN A 131 -38.76 23.35 37.00
C GLN A 131 -39.99 23.64 36.13
N VAL A 132 -40.03 23.07 34.92
CA VAL A 132 -41.10 23.34 33.94
C VAL A 132 -42.07 22.19 33.74
N ALA A 133 -41.68 20.97 34.08
CA ALA A 133 -42.54 19.78 33.95
C ALA A 133 -42.04 18.64 34.84
N ALA A 134 -42.96 17.73 35.17
CA ALA A 134 -42.67 16.40 35.69
C ALA A 134 -43.27 15.36 34.72
N MET A 135 -42.46 14.45 34.20
CA MET A 135 -42.85 13.54 33.12
C MET A 135 -42.68 12.07 33.52
N PRO A 136 -43.54 11.15 33.06
CA PRO A 136 -43.48 9.74 33.46
C PRO A 136 -42.36 8.94 32.75
N SER A 137 -41.71 9.49 31.72
CA SER A 137 -40.73 8.78 30.90
C SER A 137 -39.53 9.65 30.53
N ARG A 138 -38.33 9.07 30.59
CA ARG A 138 -37.08 9.73 30.18
C ARG A 138 -37.10 10.19 28.73
N LYS A 139 -37.64 9.35 27.82
CA LYS A 139 -37.75 9.68 26.39
C LYS A 139 -38.60 10.92 26.13
N GLN A 140 -39.68 11.11 26.90
CA GLN A 140 -40.54 12.28 26.77
C GLN A 140 -39.86 13.54 27.33
N ALA A 141 -39.16 13.40 28.47
CA ALA A 141 -38.37 14.46 29.07
C ALA A 141 -37.22 14.92 28.17
N ASP A 142 -36.53 14.00 27.49
CA ASP A 142 -35.45 14.32 26.54
C ASP A 142 -35.99 15.07 25.30
N GLY A 143 -37.18 14.69 24.80
CA GLY A 143 -37.85 15.41 23.71
C GLY A 143 -38.25 16.84 24.09
N MET A 144 -38.72 17.05 25.33
CA MET A 144 -39.01 18.40 25.86
C MET A 144 -37.73 19.19 26.11
N MET A 145 -36.67 18.55 26.60
CA MET A 145 -35.36 19.15 26.80
C MET A 145 -34.81 19.75 25.51
N GLN A 146 -34.86 19.01 24.39
CA GLN A 146 -34.40 19.52 23.10
C GLN A 146 -35.18 20.75 22.65
N ARG A 147 -36.51 20.74 22.80
CA ARG A 147 -37.38 21.88 22.44
C ARG A 147 -37.05 23.13 23.27
N LEU A 148 -36.96 22.98 24.59
CA LEU A 148 -36.66 24.08 25.51
C LEU A 148 -35.27 24.68 25.28
N ARG A 149 -34.26 23.84 24.99
CA ARG A 149 -32.92 24.30 24.63
C ARG A 149 -32.94 25.15 23.35
N ALA A 150 -33.66 24.69 22.33
CA ALA A 150 -33.77 25.39 21.05
C ALA A 150 -34.52 26.72 21.19
N GLU A 151 -35.61 26.75 21.96
CA GLU A 151 -36.48 27.91 22.08
C GLU A 151 -35.91 29.00 22.99
N PHE A 152 -35.29 28.63 24.11
CA PHE A 152 -34.86 29.60 25.13
C PHE A 152 -33.35 29.83 25.22
N GLN A 153 -32.55 29.03 24.51
CA GLN A 153 -31.07 29.09 24.55
C GLN A 153 -30.51 29.04 25.98
N GLN A 154 -31.11 28.19 26.81
CA GLN A 154 -30.70 27.97 28.20
C GLN A 154 -30.31 26.51 28.41
N GLU A 155 -29.51 26.26 29.45
CA GLU A 155 -29.22 24.90 29.91
C GLU A 155 -30.53 24.22 30.35
N VAL A 156 -30.72 22.95 29.97
CA VAL A 156 -31.88 22.16 30.40
C VAL A 156 -31.40 20.83 30.93
N THR A 157 -31.80 20.50 32.15
CA THR A 157 -31.41 19.27 32.84
C THR A 157 -32.62 18.46 33.25
N VAL A 158 -32.52 17.14 33.15
CA VAL A 158 -33.57 16.22 33.57
C VAL A 158 -33.06 15.39 34.74
N LYS A 159 -33.71 15.50 35.91
CA LYS A 159 -33.40 14.72 37.11
C LYS A 159 -34.57 13.77 37.42
N ALA A 160 -34.28 12.61 37.99
CA ALA A 160 -35.35 11.77 38.55
C ALA A 160 -35.87 12.41 39.85
N ASP A 161 -37.16 12.30 40.13
CA ASP A 161 -37.71 12.71 41.43
C ASP A 161 -37.22 11.79 42.57
N ALA A 162 -37.46 12.16 43.82
CA ALA A 162 -36.99 11.43 45.00
C ALA A 162 -37.50 9.98 45.08
N GLY A 163 -38.63 9.66 44.43
CA GLY A 163 -39.18 8.31 44.34
C GLY A 163 -38.74 7.55 43.07
N GLN A 164 -37.94 8.17 42.21
CA GLN A 164 -37.58 7.71 40.86
C GLN A 164 -38.79 7.39 39.96
N THR A 165 -39.95 7.96 40.25
CA THR A 165 -41.21 7.67 39.53
C THR A 165 -41.46 8.63 38.37
N GLN A 166 -40.85 9.81 38.41
CA GLN A 166 -41.00 10.87 37.42
C GLN A 166 -39.65 11.50 37.07
N GLN A 167 -39.61 12.13 35.90
CA GLN A 167 -38.48 12.87 35.35
C GLN A 167 -38.81 14.36 35.40
N LEU A 168 -38.13 15.09 36.26
CA LEU A 168 -38.28 16.52 36.48
C LEU A 168 -37.40 17.29 35.50
N VAL A 169 -37.99 18.19 34.73
CA VAL A 169 -37.30 19.00 33.71
C VAL A 169 -37.05 20.39 34.27
N TYR A 170 -35.79 20.81 34.32
CA TYR A 170 -35.35 22.11 34.81
C TYR A 170 -34.71 22.92 33.69
N VAL A 171 -34.98 24.23 33.65
CA VAL A 171 -34.45 25.17 32.67
C VAL A 171 -33.68 26.29 33.36
N GLY A 172 -32.52 26.62 32.81
CA GLY A 172 -31.64 27.68 33.25
C GLY A 172 -30.84 27.35 34.50
N ARG A 173 -29.79 28.14 34.71
CA ARG A 173 -28.94 28.14 35.91
C ARG A 173 -28.71 29.59 36.30
N PHE A 174 -29.42 30.05 37.33
CA PHE A 174 -29.44 31.46 37.72
C PHE A 174 -28.69 31.65 39.05
N ARG A 175 -27.99 32.78 39.17
CA ARG A 175 -27.22 33.12 40.38
C ARG A 175 -28.02 33.90 41.43
N SER A 176 -29.24 34.30 41.09
CA SER A 176 -30.16 35.00 42.00
C SER A 176 -31.58 34.52 41.79
N GLU A 177 -32.35 34.51 42.87
CA GLU A 177 -33.78 34.17 42.87
C GLU A 177 -34.55 35.10 41.92
N GLU A 178 -34.20 36.39 41.89
CA GLU A 178 -34.86 37.41 41.07
C GLU A 178 -34.71 37.13 39.56
N GLU A 179 -33.53 36.68 39.12
CA GLU A 179 -33.28 36.32 37.72
C GLU A 179 -34.06 35.07 37.32
N ALA A 180 -34.05 34.03 38.17
CA ALA A 180 -34.83 32.83 37.96
C ALA A 180 -36.34 33.11 37.95
N ALA A 181 -36.82 33.99 38.84
CA ALA A 181 -38.23 34.39 38.90
C ALA A 181 -38.66 35.13 37.63
N ARG A 182 -37.82 36.04 37.11
CA ARG A 182 -38.06 36.71 35.82
C ARG A 182 -38.11 35.71 34.67
N PHE A 183 -37.21 34.73 34.66
CA PHE A 183 -37.19 33.70 33.62
C PHE A 183 -38.37 32.73 33.73
N ALA A 184 -38.79 32.35 34.93
CA ALA A 184 -39.99 31.56 35.17
C ALA A 184 -41.24 32.28 34.63
N LEU A 185 -41.34 33.60 34.84
CA LEU A 185 -42.43 34.40 34.26
C LEU A 185 -42.41 34.38 32.72
N LYS A 186 -41.22 34.42 32.11
CA LYS A 186 -41.04 34.30 30.65
C LYS A 186 -41.53 32.94 30.15
N LEU A 187 -41.16 31.85 30.83
CA LEU A 187 -41.64 30.49 30.51
C LEU A 187 -43.17 30.36 30.64
N ARG A 188 -43.76 30.93 31.70
CA ARG A 188 -45.23 30.94 31.87
C ARG A 188 -45.94 31.67 30.74
N ARG A 189 -45.41 32.82 30.31
CA ARG A 189 -45.94 33.59 29.17
C ARG A 189 -45.82 32.84 27.85
N ALA A 190 -44.85 31.93 27.73
CA ALA A 190 -44.66 31.07 26.57
C ALA A 190 -45.48 29.76 26.63
N GLY A 191 -46.36 29.60 27.62
CA GLY A 191 -47.27 28.45 27.72
C GLY A 191 -46.84 27.35 28.70
N TYR A 192 -45.70 27.50 29.39
CA TYR A 192 -45.26 26.58 30.43
C TYR A 192 -45.83 26.99 31.80
N ALA A 193 -47.14 26.80 31.99
CA ALA A 193 -47.88 27.30 33.16
C ALA A 193 -47.34 26.75 34.50
N GLU A 194 -46.79 25.54 34.51
CA GLU A 194 -46.24 24.89 35.71
C GLU A 194 -44.80 25.30 36.06
N ALA A 195 -44.21 26.23 35.30
CA ALA A 195 -42.86 26.71 35.55
C ALA A 195 -42.74 27.30 36.96
N LYS A 196 -41.98 26.64 37.85
CA LYS A 196 -41.75 27.06 39.24
C LYS A 196 -40.28 27.15 39.55
N LEU A 197 -39.92 28.14 40.37
CA LEU A 197 -38.57 28.30 40.86
C LEU A 197 -38.25 27.19 41.87
N VAL A 198 -37.04 26.66 41.76
CA VAL A 198 -36.51 25.62 42.64
C VAL A 198 -35.08 25.98 42.99
N ASP A 199 -34.79 26.00 44.28
CA ASP A 199 -33.44 26.15 44.80
C ASP A 199 -32.71 24.83 44.59
N ASP A 200 -31.54 24.89 43.98
CA ASP A 200 -30.74 23.72 43.65
C ASP A 200 -29.29 24.01 44.02
N LEU A 201 -28.56 22.97 44.38
CA LEU A 201 -27.12 23.11 44.61
C LEU A 201 -26.43 22.73 43.31
N ALA A 202 -25.72 23.69 42.71
CA ALA A 202 -24.86 23.36 41.60
C ALA A 202 -23.71 22.52 42.14
N PRO A 203 -23.40 21.37 41.52
CA PRO A 203 -22.19 20.66 41.90
C PRO A 203 -20.98 21.59 41.72
N PRO A 204 -19.99 21.52 42.63
CA PRO A 204 -18.74 22.24 42.47
C PRO A 204 -18.13 21.95 41.10
N LYS A 205 -17.56 22.98 40.46
CA LYS A 205 -16.94 22.80 39.14
C LYS A 205 -15.82 21.76 39.26
N PRO A 206 -15.68 20.86 38.26
CA PRO A 206 -14.55 19.95 38.26
C PRO A 206 -13.25 20.74 38.13
N VAL A 207 -12.26 20.30 38.90
CA VAL A 207 -10.86 20.73 38.85
C VAL A 207 -10.01 19.51 38.54
N LEU A 208 -8.80 19.73 38.04
CA LEU A 208 -7.83 18.66 37.89
C LEU A 208 -7.10 18.42 39.21
N VAL A 209 -7.00 17.14 39.57
CA VAL A 209 -6.16 16.67 40.66
C VAL A 209 -5.17 15.66 40.10
N ALA A 210 -3.89 15.86 40.40
CA ALA A 210 -2.84 14.88 40.13
C ALA A 210 -2.49 14.15 41.43
N ARG A 211 -2.52 12.82 41.38
CA ARG A 211 -2.21 11.93 42.51
C ARG A 211 -0.97 11.08 42.23
N SER A 212 -0.22 10.75 43.27
CA SER A 212 0.90 9.81 43.21
C SER A 212 0.40 8.36 43.02
N PRO A 213 1.28 7.39 42.74
CA PRO A 213 0.92 5.97 42.72
C PRO A 213 0.40 5.44 44.06
N ALA A 214 0.73 6.12 45.17
CA ALA A 214 0.21 5.84 46.51
C ALA A 214 -1.13 6.55 46.80
N ASP A 215 -1.76 7.16 45.79
CA ASP A 215 -3.04 7.89 45.85
C ASP A 215 -3.01 9.23 46.63
N GLU A 216 -1.81 9.71 46.97
CA GLU A 216 -1.62 11.01 47.63
C GLU A 216 -1.78 12.16 46.65
N MET A 217 -2.48 13.22 47.04
CA MET A 217 -2.65 14.41 46.18
C MET A 217 -1.33 15.18 46.06
N VAL A 218 -0.80 15.26 44.84
CA VAL A 218 0.45 15.97 44.52
C VAL A 218 0.16 17.40 44.09
N LEU A 219 -0.81 17.59 43.19
CA LEU A 219 -1.13 18.88 42.59
C LEU A 219 -2.63 19.04 42.37
N ARG A 220 -3.06 20.31 42.28
CA ARG A 220 -4.41 20.68 41.87
C ARG A 220 -4.37 21.89 40.94
N ALA A 221 -5.21 21.90 39.91
CA ALA A 221 -5.35 23.02 38.98
C ALA A 221 -6.79 23.18 38.50
N PRO A 222 -7.24 24.40 38.14
CA PRO A 222 -8.63 24.65 37.79
C PRO A 222 -9.07 23.95 36.50
N SER A 223 -8.23 23.93 35.47
CA SER A 223 -8.63 23.40 34.15
C SER A 223 -7.53 22.67 33.40
N GLN A 224 -6.25 22.92 33.68
CA GLN A 224 -5.15 22.32 32.93
C GLN A 224 -3.90 22.11 33.82
N LEU A 225 -3.13 21.08 33.50
CA LEU A 225 -1.83 20.76 34.07
C LEU A 225 -0.85 20.48 32.92
N THR A 226 0.31 21.14 32.95
CA THR A 226 1.39 20.92 31.98
C THR A 226 2.57 20.26 32.67
N PHE A 227 3.01 19.13 32.13
CA PHE A 227 4.17 18.37 32.58
C PHE A 227 5.28 18.46 31.53
N ALA A 228 6.52 18.63 31.98
CA ALA A 228 7.72 18.57 31.14
C ALA A 228 8.78 17.70 31.83
N PRO A 229 9.71 17.06 31.10
CA PRO A 229 10.89 16.46 31.71
C PRO A 229 11.82 17.57 32.23
N LEU A 230 12.59 17.30 33.29
CA LEU A 230 13.61 18.25 33.76
C LEU A 230 14.74 18.42 32.73
N ASP A 231 15.16 17.31 32.12
CA ASP A 231 16.12 17.26 31.02
C ASP A 231 15.64 16.22 30.00
N GLU A 232 15.14 16.70 28.86
CA GLU A 232 14.60 15.86 27.78
C GLU A 232 15.67 14.94 27.16
N ALA A 233 16.96 15.29 27.27
CA ALA A 233 18.05 14.44 26.78
C ALA A 233 18.28 13.21 27.68
N GLN A 234 17.85 13.27 28.94
CA GLN A 234 18.03 12.20 29.92
C GLN A 234 16.76 11.39 30.18
N ALA A 235 15.60 12.03 30.12
CA ALA A 235 14.32 11.36 30.39
C ALA A 235 13.18 11.98 29.57
N LEU A 236 12.26 11.12 29.15
CA LEU A 236 11.08 11.52 28.36
C LEU A 236 9.81 11.29 29.17
N LEU A 237 8.79 12.08 28.85
CA LEU A 237 7.46 11.86 29.38
C LEU A 237 6.77 10.71 28.65
N LYS A 238 5.96 9.95 29.38
CA LYS A 238 5.25 8.78 28.91
C LYS A 238 3.76 8.91 29.16
N PHE A 239 2.98 8.47 28.18
CA PHE A 239 1.53 8.31 28.26
C PHE A 239 1.10 7.08 27.48
N GLY A 240 0.26 6.23 28.08
CA GLY A 240 -0.20 5.00 27.43
C GLY A 240 0.94 4.03 27.05
N GLY A 241 2.05 4.06 27.80
CA GLY A 241 3.23 3.21 27.57
C GLY A 241 4.19 3.70 26.48
N ARG A 242 3.93 4.85 25.85
CA ARG A 242 4.78 5.45 24.80
C ARG A 242 5.49 6.69 25.32
N ALA A 243 6.72 6.93 24.88
CA ALA A 243 7.50 8.11 25.22
C ALA A 243 7.34 9.23 24.18
N TYR A 244 7.28 10.48 24.65
CA TYR A 244 7.02 11.67 23.84
C TYR A 244 8.05 12.77 24.13
N ARG A 245 8.37 13.53 23.08
CA ARG A 245 9.14 14.78 23.15
C ARG A 245 8.30 15.95 23.63
N GLY A 246 8.96 17.01 24.05
CA GLY A 246 8.33 18.24 24.52
C GLY A 246 7.53 18.01 25.81
N GLN A 247 6.32 18.57 25.86
CA GLN A 247 5.50 18.59 27.06
C GLN A 247 4.15 17.87 26.89
N LEU A 248 3.61 17.37 27.99
CA LEU A 248 2.27 16.78 28.05
C LEU A 248 1.34 17.70 28.83
N VAL A 249 0.28 18.14 28.15
CA VAL A 249 -0.77 18.99 28.67
C VAL A 249 -2.00 18.13 28.91
N VAL A 250 -2.47 18.06 30.15
CA VAL A 250 -3.74 17.41 30.53
C VAL A 250 -4.73 18.50 30.87
N GLN A 251 -5.85 18.56 30.13
CA GLN A 251 -6.86 19.61 30.32
C GLN A 251 -8.29 19.06 30.41
N LEU A 252 -9.15 19.75 31.16
CA LEU A 252 -10.59 19.53 31.16
C LEU A 252 -11.20 20.13 29.89
N ASN A 253 -11.96 19.32 29.16
CA ASN A 253 -12.74 19.78 28.03
C ASN A 253 -14.17 20.22 28.46
N PRO A 254 -14.97 20.83 27.56
CA PRO A 254 -16.33 21.28 27.90
C PRO A 254 -17.29 20.17 28.34
N ARG A 255 -16.92 18.90 28.13
CA ARG A 255 -17.68 17.72 28.54
C ARG A 255 -17.25 17.19 29.91
N GLU A 256 -16.42 17.94 30.63
CA GLU A 256 -15.86 17.59 31.95
C GLU A 256 -15.01 16.31 31.94
N ARG A 257 -14.42 16.00 30.77
CA ARG A 257 -13.52 14.87 30.56
C ARG A 257 -12.13 15.39 30.24
N LEU A 258 -11.13 14.51 30.31
CA LEU A 258 -9.76 14.89 30.02
C LEU A 258 -9.47 14.82 28.53
N THR A 259 -8.69 15.79 28.07
CA THR A 259 -7.93 15.73 26.83
C THR A 259 -6.45 15.71 27.19
N VAL A 260 -5.72 14.73 26.66
CA VAL A 260 -4.27 14.60 26.82
C VAL A 260 -3.63 15.05 25.52
N ILE A 261 -2.84 16.11 25.60
CA ILE A 261 -2.24 16.79 24.46
C ILE A 261 -0.72 16.72 24.60
N ASN A 262 -0.04 16.33 23.54
CA ASN A 262 1.40 16.52 23.43
C ASN A 262 1.68 17.81 22.67
N GLU A 263 2.39 18.73 23.32
CA GLU A 263 2.82 19.98 22.73
C GLU A 263 4.33 19.97 22.52
N LEU A 264 4.75 20.19 21.27
CA LEU A 264 6.14 20.06 20.85
C LEU A 264 6.42 20.89 19.59
N PRO A 265 7.69 21.16 19.26
CA PRO A 265 8.06 21.81 18.00
C PRO A 265 7.53 21.03 16.79
N LEU A 266 7.02 21.76 15.79
CA LEU A 266 6.40 21.18 14.60
C LEU A 266 7.31 20.19 13.86
N GLU A 267 8.61 20.47 13.81
CA GLU A 267 9.58 19.59 13.15
C GLU A 267 9.78 18.27 13.90
N GLU A 268 9.74 18.29 15.23
CA GLU A 268 9.91 17.10 16.08
C GLU A 268 8.69 16.20 16.02
N TYR A 269 7.49 16.80 15.93
CA TYR A 269 6.27 16.09 15.60
C TYR A 269 6.40 15.28 14.29
N LEU A 270 7.01 15.88 13.27
CA LEU A 270 7.20 15.24 11.97
C LEU A 270 8.23 14.10 12.00
N TRP A 271 9.16 14.08 12.96
CA TRP A 271 10.07 12.96 13.14
C TRP A 271 9.34 11.66 13.48
N SER A 272 8.16 11.75 14.11
CA SER A 272 7.27 10.60 14.37
C SER A 272 6.25 10.37 13.25
N VAL A 273 5.68 11.43 12.67
CA VAL A 273 4.65 11.30 11.62
C VAL A 273 5.21 10.69 10.34
N VAL A 274 6.29 11.25 9.79
CA VAL A 274 6.82 10.82 8.48
C VAL A 274 7.10 9.31 8.41
N PRO A 275 7.81 8.69 9.37
CA PRO A 275 8.07 7.25 9.33
C PRO A 275 6.83 6.36 9.57
N ASN A 276 5.82 6.85 10.30
CA ASN A 276 4.55 6.15 10.44
C ASN A 276 3.70 6.17 9.16
N GLU A 277 3.93 7.17 8.31
CA GLU A 277 3.19 7.41 7.07
C GLU A 277 3.86 6.77 5.85
N LEU A 278 5.13 7.12 5.62
CA LEU A 278 5.99 6.50 4.62
C LEU A 278 7.20 5.87 5.32
N GLY A 279 7.10 4.58 5.60
CA GLY A 279 8.13 3.83 6.32
C GLY A 279 9.49 3.88 5.61
N PRO A 280 10.55 4.45 6.22
CA PRO A 280 11.85 4.61 5.59
C PRO A 280 12.61 3.28 5.41
N THR A 281 12.29 2.25 6.20
CA THR A 281 12.87 0.91 6.04
C THR A 281 12.42 0.24 4.73
N PRO A 282 11.11 0.11 4.45
CA PRO A 282 10.65 -0.42 3.16
C PRO A 282 10.75 0.58 1.99
N PHE A 283 10.76 1.89 2.26
CA PHE A 283 10.70 2.96 1.24
C PHE A 283 11.79 4.01 1.46
N GLY A 284 13.05 3.58 1.44
CA GLY A 284 14.23 4.36 1.81
C GLY A 284 14.72 5.42 0.81
N GLU A 285 13.82 6.10 0.09
CA GLU A 285 14.19 7.18 -0.84
C GLU A 285 14.01 8.56 -0.19
N LEU A 286 15.11 9.31 -0.12
CA LEU A 286 15.15 10.60 0.58
C LEU A 286 14.16 11.61 -0.02
N GLU A 287 14.08 11.71 -1.35
CA GLU A 287 13.20 12.68 -2.02
C GLU A 287 11.71 12.35 -1.81
N ALA A 288 11.35 11.07 -1.67
CA ALA A 288 9.99 10.67 -1.32
C ALA A 288 9.66 11.02 0.14
N LEU A 289 10.60 10.80 1.06
CA LEU A 289 10.45 11.18 2.48
C LEU A 289 10.38 12.69 2.66
N LYS A 290 11.10 13.47 1.84
CA LYS A 290 11.00 14.95 1.80
C LYS A 290 9.62 15.39 1.32
N ALA A 291 9.10 14.81 0.25
CA ALA A 291 7.76 15.09 -0.22
C ALA A 291 6.71 14.75 0.85
N GLN A 292 6.84 13.60 1.52
CA GLN A 292 5.98 13.22 2.64
C GLN A 292 6.09 14.19 3.81
N ALA A 293 7.30 14.63 4.18
CA ALA A 293 7.52 15.60 5.26
C ALA A 293 6.85 16.94 4.96
N ILE A 294 7.00 17.46 3.75
CA ILE A 294 6.37 18.71 3.31
C ILE A 294 4.84 18.56 3.28
N ALA A 295 4.30 17.48 2.74
CA ALA A 295 2.85 17.23 2.74
C ALA A 295 2.31 17.14 4.18
N ALA A 296 2.99 16.40 5.05
CA ALA A 296 2.62 16.28 6.45
C ALA A 296 2.69 17.61 7.21
N ARG A 297 3.74 18.41 6.99
CA ARG A 297 3.88 19.76 7.55
C ARG A 297 2.77 20.67 7.08
N THR A 298 2.48 20.66 5.78
CA THR A 298 1.43 21.48 5.17
C THR A 298 0.07 21.15 5.77
N PHE A 299 -0.25 19.85 5.90
CA PHE A 299 -1.46 19.39 6.54
C PHE A 299 -1.56 19.88 8.00
N ALA A 300 -0.50 19.68 8.79
CA ALA A 300 -0.44 20.11 10.18
C ALA A 300 -0.62 21.63 10.34
N VAL A 301 0.05 22.44 9.52
CA VAL A 301 -0.08 23.91 9.51
C VAL A 301 -1.50 24.32 9.12
N ARG A 302 -2.07 23.71 8.08
CA ARG A 302 -3.43 24.01 7.64
C ARG A 302 -4.47 23.67 8.72
N GLN A 303 -4.31 22.54 9.41
CA GLN A 303 -5.17 22.12 10.52
C GLN A 303 -5.07 23.08 11.70
N LYS A 304 -3.84 23.48 12.08
CA LYS A 304 -3.62 24.48 13.14
C LYS A 304 -4.30 25.81 12.82
N LEU A 305 -4.17 26.31 11.60
CA LEU A 305 -4.84 27.55 11.16
C LEU A 305 -6.38 27.43 11.09
N ALA A 306 -6.87 26.21 10.89
CA ALA A 306 -8.31 25.91 10.83
C ALA A 306 -8.91 25.52 12.20
N ALA A 307 -8.10 25.33 13.23
CA ALA A 307 -8.53 24.71 14.47
C ALA A 307 -9.54 25.61 15.20
N THR A 308 -10.78 25.14 15.28
CA THR A 308 -11.87 25.79 16.03
C THR A 308 -12.45 24.87 17.12
N ASN A 309 -11.73 23.81 17.52
CA ASN A 309 -12.26 22.87 18.50
C ASN A 309 -12.03 23.38 19.93
N ASP A 310 -13.07 23.23 20.76
CA ASP A 310 -13.03 23.62 22.18
C ASP A 310 -12.17 22.66 23.04
N ASP A 311 -11.68 21.57 22.44
CA ASP A 311 -10.82 20.57 23.08
C ASP A 311 -9.33 20.96 23.01
N GLY A 312 -8.98 22.10 22.41
CA GLY A 312 -7.68 22.78 22.50
C GLY A 312 -6.49 22.13 21.77
N TYR A 313 -6.71 21.18 20.87
CA TYR A 313 -5.64 20.56 20.06
C TYR A 313 -5.66 21.03 18.60
N ASP A 314 -4.55 20.89 17.88
CA ASP A 314 -4.45 21.21 16.45
C ASP A 314 -4.76 19.98 15.57
N VAL A 315 -4.26 18.81 15.98
CA VAL A 315 -4.37 17.54 15.24
C VAL A 315 -4.59 16.35 16.18
N LEU A 316 -5.14 15.26 15.67
CA LEU A 316 -5.28 13.98 16.39
C LEU A 316 -4.08 13.06 16.10
N ALA A 317 -3.69 12.23 17.07
CA ALA A 317 -2.58 11.28 16.92
C ALA A 317 -2.89 10.02 16.08
N ASP A 318 -4.02 9.99 15.36
CA ASP A 318 -4.49 8.83 14.60
C ASP A 318 -4.92 9.18 13.17
N THR A 319 -5.46 8.19 12.44
CA THR A 319 -5.80 8.29 11.01
C THR A 319 -6.90 9.31 10.67
N ARG A 320 -7.55 9.92 11.67
CA ARG A 320 -8.42 11.09 11.44
C ARG A 320 -7.63 12.36 11.13
N SER A 321 -6.35 12.41 11.53
CA SER A 321 -5.40 13.43 11.15
C SER A 321 -4.14 12.75 10.59
N GLN A 322 -3.14 12.50 11.43
CA GLN A 322 -1.89 11.84 11.04
C GLN A 322 -1.44 10.90 12.15
N VAL A 323 -0.86 9.77 11.77
CA VAL A 323 -0.42 8.78 12.76
C VAL A 323 0.81 9.31 13.52
N TYR A 324 0.65 9.54 14.82
CA TYR A 324 1.69 10.05 15.71
C TYR A 324 1.84 9.11 16.92
N THR A 325 3.04 8.56 17.12
CA THR A 325 3.26 7.53 18.15
C THR A 325 4.40 7.86 19.10
N GLY A 326 4.90 9.09 19.07
CA GLY A 326 6.04 9.52 19.88
C GLY A 326 7.39 9.03 19.32
N ILE A 327 8.39 8.93 20.20
CA ILE A 327 9.80 8.77 19.82
C ILE A 327 10.13 7.42 19.16
N ASP A 328 9.38 6.36 19.50
CA ASP A 328 9.67 5.00 19.01
C ASP A 328 9.57 4.86 17.48
N ALA A 329 8.90 5.81 16.81
CA ALA A 329 8.79 5.83 15.36
C ALA A 329 9.96 6.56 14.66
N GLU A 330 10.76 7.35 15.38
CA GLU A 330 11.81 8.17 14.78
C GLU A 330 12.83 7.33 14.02
N HIS A 331 13.28 7.85 12.88
CA HIS A 331 14.23 7.15 12.03
C HIS A 331 15.21 8.13 11.37
N PRO A 332 16.53 7.89 11.38
CA PRO A 332 17.52 8.86 10.92
C PRO A 332 17.27 9.42 9.51
N LEU A 333 16.83 8.56 8.58
CA LEU A 333 16.56 8.97 7.20
C LEU A 333 15.35 9.91 7.07
N SER A 334 14.24 9.64 7.77
CA SER A 334 13.07 10.53 7.74
C SER A 334 13.32 11.79 8.56
N THR A 335 14.03 11.71 9.68
CA THR A 335 14.50 12.87 10.45
C THR A 335 15.35 13.81 9.58
N ARG A 336 16.28 13.25 8.78
CA ARG A 336 17.05 14.01 7.79
C ARG A 336 16.14 14.68 6.76
N ALA A 337 15.15 13.96 6.22
CA ALA A 337 14.20 14.51 5.24
C ALA A 337 13.40 15.69 5.81
N VAL A 338 12.93 15.57 7.06
CA VAL A 338 12.23 16.64 7.79
C VAL A 338 13.15 17.85 7.96
N ASN A 339 14.38 17.64 8.43
CA ASN A 339 15.34 18.72 8.68
C ASN A 339 15.79 19.43 7.39
N GLU A 340 16.03 18.71 6.30
CA GLU A 340 16.39 19.30 4.99
C GLU A 340 15.22 20.05 4.32
N THR A 341 13.99 19.84 4.79
CA THR A 341 12.77 20.51 4.29
C THR A 341 12.10 21.39 5.34
N ARG A 342 12.86 21.78 6.37
CA ARG A 342 12.36 22.58 7.49
C ARG A 342 11.64 23.83 6.99
N GLY A 343 10.45 24.07 7.52
CA GLY A 343 9.64 25.22 7.15
C GLY A 343 9.06 25.22 5.72
N ILE A 344 9.34 24.21 4.89
CA ILE A 344 8.79 24.13 3.53
C ILE A 344 7.39 23.52 3.57
N ILE A 345 6.43 24.19 2.92
CA ILE A 345 5.03 23.79 2.76
C ILE A 345 4.57 23.93 1.29
N VAL A 346 3.40 23.36 0.97
CA VAL A 346 2.71 23.53 -0.31
C VAL A 346 1.55 24.51 -0.15
N THR A 347 1.44 25.45 -1.07
CA THR A 347 0.38 26.48 -1.05
C THR A 347 -0.38 26.53 -2.38
N TYR A 348 -1.60 27.04 -2.32
CA TYR A 348 -2.40 27.38 -3.49
C TYR A 348 -3.01 28.76 -3.25
N ASN A 349 -2.73 29.71 -4.14
CA ASN A 349 -3.07 31.13 -3.95
C ASN A 349 -2.55 31.71 -2.62
N GLY A 350 -1.33 31.36 -2.24
CA GLY A 350 -0.67 31.86 -1.01
C GLY A 350 -1.11 31.18 0.30
N GLU A 351 -2.18 30.39 0.29
CA GLU A 351 -2.69 29.68 1.47
C GLU A 351 -2.19 28.23 1.51
N PRO A 352 -1.87 27.65 2.68
CA PRO A 352 -1.52 26.24 2.82
C PRO A 352 -2.63 25.34 2.27
N ILE A 353 -2.27 24.35 1.45
CA ILE A 353 -3.26 23.42 0.89
C ILE A 353 -3.75 22.41 1.93
N GLU A 354 -4.90 21.79 1.65
CA GLU A 354 -5.32 20.56 2.30
C GLU A 354 -4.49 19.38 1.74
N ALA A 355 -3.26 19.22 2.23
CA ALA A 355 -2.26 18.27 1.74
C ALA A 355 -2.55 16.81 2.16
N VAL A 356 -3.72 16.30 1.81
CA VAL A 356 -4.08 14.89 2.05
C VAL A 356 -3.22 13.94 1.23
N TYR A 357 -3.04 12.73 1.75
CA TYR A 357 -2.24 11.68 1.13
C TYR A 357 -2.80 10.30 1.48
N SER A 358 -2.45 9.30 0.69
CA SER A 358 -2.88 7.90 0.89
C SER A 358 -1.77 6.93 0.55
N SER A 359 -1.73 5.80 1.25
CA SER A 359 -0.71 4.75 1.07
C SER A 359 -0.52 4.38 -0.39
N THR A 360 -1.59 3.94 -1.05
CA THR A 360 -1.56 3.60 -2.47
C THR A 360 -2.83 4.02 -3.20
N CYS A 361 -2.67 4.64 -4.37
CA CYS A 361 -3.77 5.15 -5.18
C CYS A 361 -4.35 4.10 -6.15
N GLY A 362 -3.75 2.92 -6.29
CA GLY A 362 -4.20 1.89 -7.22
C GLY A 362 -3.97 2.24 -8.69
N GLY A 363 -3.10 3.20 -8.98
CA GLY A 363 -2.69 3.63 -10.31
C GLY A 363 -3.20 5.00 -10.77
N ARG A 364 -4.18 5.61 -10.09
CA ARG A 364 -4.67 6.97 -10.38
C ARG A 364 -5.29 7.55 -9.11
N THR A 365 -5.05 8.83 -8.83
CA THR A 365 -5.69 9.53 -7.70
C THR A 365 -7.11 9.96 -8.08
N GLU A 366 -7.95 10.31 -7.12
CA GLU A 366 -9.33 10.72 -7.33
C GLU A 366 -9.52 12.22 -7.07
N ASP A 367 -10.55 12.81 -7.70
CA ASP A 367 -10.99 14.17 -7.40
C ASP A 367 -11.54 14.28 -5.97
N SER A 368 -11.27 15.40 -5.28
CA SER A 368 -11.63 15.52 -3.86
C SER A 368 -13.13 15.40 -3.61
N GLU A 369 -14.00 15.99 -4.43
CA GLU A 369 -15.46 15.94 -4.28
C GLU A 369 -16.06 14.55 -4.54
N SER A 370 -15.31 13.64 -5.14
CA SER A 370 -15.76 12.26 -5.37
C SER A 370 -15.59 11.39 -4.11
N VAL A 371 -14.72 11.81 -3.18
CA VAL A 371 -14.40 11.06 -1.95
C VAL A 371 -14.83 11.82 -0.71
N PHE A 372 -14.61 13.13 -0.71
CA PHE A 372 -15.00 14.12 0.29
C PHE A 372 -16.20 14.95 -0.22
N ALA A 373 -16.67 15.92 0.57
CA ALA A 373 -17.83 16.72 0.21
C ALA A 373 -17.52 17.90 -0.72
N GLU A 374 -16.29 18.42 -0.71
CA GLU A 374 -15.95 19.69 -1.35
C GLU A 374 -14.88 19.52 -2.43
N ALA A 375 -15.05 20.28 -3.51
CA ALA A 375 -14.09 20.39 -4.60
C ALA A 375 -12.90 21.25 -4.18
N ARG A 376 -11.68 20.76 -4.41
CA ARG A 376 -10.42 21.50 -4.20
C ARG A 376 -9.67 21.60 -5.53
N PRO A 377 -9.33 22.80 -6.02
CA PRO A 377 -8.66 22.96 -7.32
C PRO A 377 -7.34 22.19 -7.45
N TYR A 378 -6.62 22.02 -6.33
CA TYR A 378 -5.34 21.33 -6.27
C TYR A 378 -5.42 19.83 -5.99
N LEU A 379 -6.58 19.27 -5.63
CA LEU A 379 -6.78 17.83 -5.41
C LEU A 379 -7.57 17.23 -6.58
N ARG A 380 -6.88 17.06 -7.70
CA ARG A 380 -7.44 16.53 -8.94
C ARG A 380 -6.90 15.15 -9.26
N SER A 381 -7.70 14.39 -9.99
CA SER A 381 -7.36 13.04 -10.42
C SER A 381 -6.18 13.05 -11.40
N VAL A 382 -5.03 12.53 -10.96
CA VAL A 382 -3.78 12.42 -11.72
C VAL A 382 -3.36 10.96 -11.88
N LEU A 383 -2.71 10.65 -13.01
CA LEU A 383 -2.22 9.30 -13.29
C LEU A 383 -0.97 9.00 -12.45
N CYS A 384 -0.99 7.90 -11.70
CA CYS A 384 0.17 7.42 -10.96
C CYS A 384 0.90 6.35 -11.77
N ALA A 385 1.26 6.69 -13.01
CA ALA A 385 1.97 5.80 -13.92
C ALA A 385 3.08 6.56 -14.66
N PRO A 386 4.12 5.83 -15.12
CA PRO A 386 5.18 6.42 -15.92
C PRO A 386 4.69 7.05 -17.20
N GLU A 387 5.37 8.12 -17.62
CA GLU A 387 5.12 8.76 -18.89
C GLU A 387 5.57 7.90 -20.08
N ALA A 388 5.10 8.23 -21.28
CA ALA A 388 5.40 7.48 -22.49
C ALA A 388 6.91 7.39 -22.79
N ASN A 389 7.67 8.47 -22.56
CA ASN A 389 9.12 8.51 -22.77
C ASN A 389 9.86 7.58 -21.80
N TRP A 390 9.38 7.51 -20.55
CA TRP A 390 9.89 6.55 -19.58
C TRP A 390 9.65 5.12 -20.06
N LEU A 391 8.43 4.80 -20.50
CA LEU A 391 8.07 3.47 -21.02
C LEU A 391 8.86 3.08 -22.28
N ALA A 392 9.29 4.05 -23.08
CA ALA A 392 10.16 3.81 -24.23
C ALA A 392 11.58 3.42 -23.81
N SER A 393 12.12 4.09 -22.79
CA SER A 393 13.47 3.83 -22.25
C SER A 393 13.58 2.48 -21.54
N HIS A 394 12.45 1.93 -21.09
CA HIS A 394 12.34 0.64 -20.40
C HIS A 394 11.82 -0.49 -21.29
N ALA A 395 11.74 -0.25 -22.61
CA ALA A 395 11.27 -1.24 -23.57
C ALA A 395 12.44 -2.01 -24.22
N ILE A 396 12.27 -3.31 -24.31
CA ILE A 396 13.04 -4.18 -25.19
C ILE A 396 12.31 -4.26 -26.52
N LEU A 397 13.01 -3.92 -27.60
CA LEU A 397 12.49 -3.96 -28.97
C LEU A 397 13.15 -5.08 -29.74
N SER A 398 12.36 -5.85 -30.47
CA SER A 398 12.87 -6.83 -31.43
C SER A 398 12.86 -6.25 -32.84
N GLN A 399 14.01 -6.27 -33.51
CA GLN A 399 14.11 -5.88 -34.93
C GLN A 399 13.61 -6.96 -35.90
N ARG A 400 13.05 -8.08 -35.40
CA ARG A 400 12.54 -9.16 -36.25
C ARG A 400 11.37 -8.70 -37.13
N ARG A 401 11.46 -9.04 -38.41
CA ARG A 401 10.40 -8.78 -39.40
C ARG A 401 9.16 -9.65 -39.11
N VAL A 402 9.40 -10.95 -38.87
CA VAL A 402 8.39 -11.97 -38.60
C VAL A 402 8.58 -12.50 -37.18
N LEU A 403 7.47 -12.61 -36.46
CA LEU A 403 7.40 -13.27 -35.16
C LEU A 403 6.95 -14.71 -35.38
N LEU A 404 7.61 -15.65 -34.72
CA LEU A 404 7.35 -17.08 -34.87
C LEU A 404 6.67 -17.62 -33.62
N GLU A 405 5.96 -18.73 -33.79
CA GLU A 405 5.46 -19.51 -32.67
C GLU A 405 6.61 -19.98 -31.78
N ARG A 406 6.32 -20.10 -30.49
CA ARG A 406 7.31 -20.46 -29.46
C ARG A 406 8.17 -21.68 -29.81
N PRO A 407 7.61 -22.83 -30.27
CA PRO A 407 8.40 -24.00 -30.62
C PRO A 407 9.49 -23.71 -31.66
N VAL A 408 9.12 -23.00 -32.73
CA VAL A 408 10.02 -22.67 -33.83
C VAL A 408 11.10 -21.69 -33.38
N ALA A 409 10.72 -20.66 -32.62
CA ALA A 409 11.65 -19.69 -32.07
C ALA A 409 12.71 -20.35 -31.16
N LEU A 410 12.27 -21.27 -30.28
CA LEU A 410 13.17 -22.00 -29.38
C LEU A 410 14.10 -22.94 -30.12
N LEU A 411 13.57 -23.73 -31.05
CA LEU A 411 14.39 -24.60 -31.88
C LEU A 411 15.45 -23.82 -32.67
N GLN A 412 15.11 -22.64 -33.18
CA GLN A 412 16.04 -21.80 -33.92
C GLN A 412 17.19 -21.27 -33.02
N VAL A 413 16.91 -20.82 -31.79
CA VAL A 413 17.98 -20.37 -30.88
C VAL A 413 18.80 -21.52 -30.30
N LEU A 414 18.23 -22.72 -30.24
CA LEU A 414 18.93 -23.95 -29.86
C LEU A 414 19.80 -24.53 -30.99
N GLY A 415 19.89 -23.85 -32.13
CA GLY A 415 20.81 -24.18 -33.22
C GLY A 415 20.24 -25.04 -34.34
N LEU A 416 18.93 -25.27 -34.40
CA LEU A 416 18.33 -25.90 -35.58
C LEU A 416 18.48 -24.98 -36.79
N ASN A 417 19.01 -25.54 -37.88
CA ASN A 417 19.17 -24.83 -39.14
C ASN A 417 17.79 -24.56 -39.76
N LEU A 418 17.30 -23.34 -39.58
CA LEU A 418 16.03 -22.84 -40.11
C LEU A 418 16.28 -21.54 -40.90
N PRO A 419 15.48 -21.27 -41.96
CA PRO A 419 15.56 -20.00 -42.66
C PRO A 419 15.42 -18.81 -41.72
N ALA A 420 16.08 -17.69 -42.04
CA ALA A 420 15.98 -16.46 -41.25
C ALA A 420 14.55 -15.91 -41.15
N SER A 421 13.69 -16.25 -42.12
CA SER A 421 12.25 -15.95 -42.11
C SER A 421 11.47 -17.22 -42.39
N VAL A 422 10.99 -17.86 -41.32
CA VAL A 422 10.11 -19.03 -41.41
C VAL A 422 8.69 -18.54 -41.73
N THR A 423 8.13 -18.98 -42.86
CA THR A 423 6.77 -18.62 -43.31
C THR A 423 5.78 -19.75 -43.07
N THR A 424 4.48 -19.45 -43.11
CA THR A 424 3.43 -20.46 -43.05
C THR A 424 3.55 -21.49 -44.17
N ASP A 425 3.91 -21.06 -45.38
CA ASP A 425 4.11 -21.96 -46.53
C ASP A 425 5.30 -22.90 -46.32
N PHE A 426 6.40 -22.39 -45.76
CA PHE A 426 7.53 -23.22 -45.35
C PHE A 426 7.08 -24.28 -44.34
N LEU A 427 6.33 -23.89 -43.31
CA LEU A 427 5.86 -24.80 -42.26
C LEU A 427 4.89 -25.88 -42.79
N ARG A 428 3.97 -25.51 -43.70
CA ARG A 428 2.97 -26.43 -44.26
C ARG A 428 3.52 -27.39 -45.30
N SER A 429 4.60 -27.03 -45.98
CA SER A 429 5.20 -27.89 -47.00
C SER A 429 5.92 -29.10 -46.37
N PRO A 430 5.97 -30.26 -47.06
CA PRO A 430 6.69 -31.42 -46.59
C PRO A 430 8.18 -31.12 -46.36
N GLY A 431 8.74 -31.64 -45.26
CA GLY A 431 10.17 -31.57 -44.99
C GLY A 431 10.96 -32.53 -45.90
N THR A 432 12.16 -32.13 -46.30
CA THR A 432 13.06 -33.02 -47.03
C THR A 432 13.76 -34.00 -46.08
N PRO A 433 14.15 -35.20 -46.57
CA PRO A 433 14.96 -36.15 -45.79
C PRO A 433 16.21 -35.54 -45.15
N ASP A 434 16.90 -34.64 -45.85
CA ASP A 434 18.12 -33.97 -45.38
C ASP A 434 17.85 -33.00 -44.23
N GLU A 435 16.81 -32.17 -44.35
CA GLU A 435 16.39 -31.24 -43.29
C GLU A 435 16.02 -32.00 -42.02
N ILE A 436 15.15 -33.01 -42.15
CA ILE A 436 14.64 -33.77 -41.01
C ILE A 436 15.77 -34.52 -40.31
N TYR A 437 16.67 -35.14 -41.08
CA TYR A 437 17.88 -35.77 -40.53
C TYR A 437 18.69 -34.77 -39.72
N ALA A 438 19.02 -33.60 -40.29
CA ALA A 438 19.82 -32.58 -39.61
C ALA A 438 19.15 -32.07 -38.32
N TRP A 439 17.83 -31.86 -38.33
CA TRP A 439 17.09 -31.43 -37.15
C TRP A 439 17.05 -32.51 -36.06
N ILE A 440 16.79 -33.77 -36.42
CA ILE A 440 16.83 -34.89 -35.46
C ILE A 440 18.21 -35.01 -34.84
N THR A 441 19.28 -34.95 -35.65
CA THR A 441 20.66 -35.02 -35.14
C THR A 441 20.95 -33.88 -34.17
N THR A 442 20.51 -32.66 -34.47
CA THR A 442 20.69 -31.51 -33.57
C THR A 442 19.96 -31.73 -32.24
N VAL A 443 18.70 -32.19 -32.28
CA VAL A 443 17.90 -32.48 -31.07
C VAL A 443 18.49 -33.63 -30.26
N ALA A 444 18.96 -34.69 -30.93
CA ALA A 444 19.66 -35.80 -30.29
C ALA A 444 20.91 -35.31 -29.55
N ALA A 445 21.72 -34.46 -30.18
CA ALA A 445 22.90 -33.87 -29.56
C ALA A 445 22.54 -33.02 -28.32
N LEU A 446 21.50 -32.19 -28.40
CA LEU A 446 21.00 -31.41 -27.25
C LEU A 446 20.54 -32.28 -26.07
N MET A 447 20.08 -33.51 -26.36
CA MET A 447 19.67 -34.50 -25.37
C MET A 447 20.79 -35.47 -24.98
N ASN A 448 22.06 -35.18 -25.35
CA ASN A 448 23.23 -36.04 -25.13
C ASN A 448 23.07 -37.46 -25.70
N ARG A 449 22.39 -37.60 -26.83
CA ARG A 449 22.24 -38.85 -27.59
C ARG A 449 23.20 -38.84 -28.79
N SER A 450 23.91 -39.94 -29.00
CA SER A 450 24.88 -40.08 -30.10
C SER A 450 24.27 -40.85 -31.26
N GLU A 451 24.41 -40.29 -32.47
CA GLU A 451 24.09 -40.83 -33.80
C GLU A 451 22.66 -41.35 -34.05
N LEU A 452 22.14 -41.06 -35.26
CA LEU A 452 20.95 -41.74 -35.80
C LEU A 452 21.29 -43.23 -35.96
N VAL A 453 20.67 -44.07 -35.14
CA VAL A 453 20.74 -45.53 -35.28
C VAL A 453 20.45 -45.88 -36.75
N PRO A 454 21.22 -46.77 -37.41
CA PRO A 454 21.00 -47.14 -38.82
C PRO A 454 19.67 -47.90 -39.09
N ALA A 455 18.75 -47.92 -38.13
CA ALA A 455 17.48 -48.64 -38.19
C ALA A 455 16.48 -48.08 -39.21
N VAL A 456 16.62 -46.81 -39.61
CA VAL A 456 15.75 -46.15 -40.60
C VAL A 456 16.60 -45.49 -41.69
N GLN A 457 16.29 -45.76 -42.96
CA GLN A 457 16.99 -45.11 -44.07
C GLN A 457 16.65 -43.63 -44.11
N LYS A 458 17.64 -42.78 -44.38
CA LYS A 458 17.47 -41.32 -44.43
C LYS A 458 16.32 -40.90 -45.36
N SER A 459 16.17 -41.56 -46.51
CA SER A 459 15.09 -41.34 -47.48
C SER A 459 13.67 -41.51 -46.91
N GLN A 460 13.50 -42.27 -45.83
CA GLN A 460 12.22 -42.55 -45.19
C GLN A 460 11.82 -41.49 -44.15
N LEU A 461 12.73 -40.60 -43.74
CA LEU A 461 12.47 -39.61 -42.68
C LEU A 461 11.43 -38.56 -43.06
N ALA A 462 11.23 -38.31 -44.37
CA ALA A 462 10.19 -37.42 -44.86
C ALA A 462 8.78 -38.02 -44.83
N GLN A 463 8.65 -39.29 -44.44
CA GLN A 463 7.38 -39.99 -44.30
C GLN A 463 7.11 -40.24 -42.80
N LEU A 464 5.83 -40.19 -42.41
CA LEU A 464 5.41 -40.33 -41.01
C LEU A 464 5.95 -41.62 -40.36
N ASN A 465 5.91 -42.73 -41.09
CA ASN A 465 6.36 -44.04 -40.62
C ASN A 465 7.87 -44.05 -40.29
N GLY A 466 8.71 -43.53 -41.20
CA GLY A 466 10.15 -43.46 -41.00
C GLY A 466 10.52 -42.48 -39.90
N PHE A 467 9.87 -41.31 -39.88
CA PHE A 467 10.06 -40.31 -38.82
C PHE A 467 9.72 -40.87 -37.43
N ALA A 468 8.55 -41.48 -37.26
CA ALA A 468 8.10 -42.01 -35.97
C ALA A 468 9.03 -43.10 -35.44
N ARG A 469 9.43 -44.04 -36.31
CA ARG A 469 10.38 -45.11 -35.94
C ARG A 469 11.74 -44.55 -35.56
N ALA A 470 12.22 -43.51 -36.26
CA ALA A 470 13.48 -42.86 -35.93
C ALA A 470 13.43 -42.17 -34.56
N LEU A 471 12.34 -41.46 -34.23
CA LEU A 471 12.18 -40.82 -32.93
C LEU A 471 12.12 -41.85 -31.79
N VAL A 472 11.34 -42.92 -31.95
CA VAL A 472 11.24 -43.97 -30.93
C VAL A 472 12.59 -44.65 -30.72
N ALA A 473 13.29 -45.04 -31.78
CA ALA A 473 14.60 -45.67 -31.67
C ALA A 473 15.66 -44.78 -30.97
N LEU A 474 15.55 -43.45 -31.09
CA LEU A 474 16.53 -42.51 -30.56
C LEU A 474 16.24 -42.02 -29.14
N PHE A 475 14.96 -41.77 -28.85
CA PHE A 475 14.56 -41.02 -27.66
C PHE A 475 13.88 -41.88 -26.61
N TYR A 476 13.61 -43.15 -26.91
CA TYR A 476 12.96 -44.09 -26.00
C TYR A 476 13.88 -45.26 -25.64
N PRO A 477 13.69 -45.87 -24.47
CA PRO A 477 14.32 -47.16 -24.15
C PRO A 477 13.96 -48.23 -25.18
N GLU A 478 14.91 -49.13 -25.49
CA GLU A 478 14.74 -50.16 -26.53
C GLU A 478 13.52 -51.07 -26.28
N ASP A 479 13.18 -51.33 -25.01
CA ASP A 479 12.08 -52.19 -24.59
C ASP A 479 10.78 -51.44 -24.30
N TYR A 480 10.77 -50.09 -24.33
CA TYR A 480 9.63 -49.27 -23.92
C TYR A 480 8.33 -49.66 -24.62
N VAL A 481 8.39 -49.83 -25.94
CA VAL A 481 7.21 -50.18 -26.75
C VAL A 481 6.69 -51.57 -26.39
N ALA A 482 7.59 -52.56 -26.34
CA ALA A 482 7.24 -53.95 -26.07
C ALA A 482 6.77 -54.18 -24.62
N ALA A 483 7.26 -53.37 -23.68
CA ALA A 483 6.93 -53.48 -22.27
C ALA A 483 5.59 -52.80 -21.91
N LEU A 484 5.20 -51.72 -22.62
CA LEU A 484 4.09 -50.85 -22.21
C LEU A 484 2.88 -50.89 -23.14
N PHE A 485 2.97 -51.45 -24.35
CA PHE A 485 1.88 -51.44 -25.32
C PHE A 485 1.58 -52.86 -25.80
N ALA A 486 0.40 -53.38 -25.46
CA ALA A 486 -0.13 -54.58 -26.09
C ALA A 486 -0.65 -54.25 -27.50
N PRO A 487 -0.76 -55.24 -28.41
CA PRO A 487 -1.32 -55.01 -29.74
C PRO A 487 -2.71 -54.35 -29.72
N ALA A 488 -3.55 -54.71 -28.74
CA ALA A 488 -4.87 -54.11 -28.56
C ALA A 488 -4.81 -52.62 -28.18
N ASP A 489 -3.80 -52.19 -27.41
CA ASP A 489 -3.60 -50.78 -27.08
C ASP A 489 -3.23 -49.99 -28.33
N VAL A 490 -2.35 -50.54 -29.17
CA VAL A 490 -1.95 -49.92 -30.44
C VAL A 490 -3.15 -49.74 -31.37
N ASP A 491 -4.03 -50.73 -31.46
CA ASP A 491 -5.25 -50.64 -32.28
C ASP A 491 -6.25 -49.63 -31.71
N TYR A 492 -6.43 -49.59 -30.39
CA TYR A 492 -7.29 -48.62 -29.72
C TYR A 492 -6.79 -47.18 -29.89
N ILE A 493 -5.49 -46.94 -29.68
CA ILE A 493 -4.88 -45.60 -29.80
C ILE A 493 -4.93 -45.11 -31.24
N LEU A 494 -4.80 -46.02 -32.22
CA LEU A 494 -4.80 -45.71 -33.64
C LEU A 494 -6.16 -45.92 -34.31
N ASP A 495 -7.26 -45.96 -33.56
CA ASP A 495 -8.62 -45.99 -34.10
C ASP A 495 -9.04 -44.61 -34.65
N TYR A 496 -8.23 -44.11 -35.60
CA TYR A 496 -8.40 -42.87 -36.33
C TYR A 496 -8.89 -43.15 -37.76
N THR A 497 -9.40 -42.11 -38.43
CA THR A 497 -10.00 -42.22 -39.77
C THR A 497 -9.09 -42.93 -40.79
N ASP A 498 -7.77 -42.73 -40.66
CA ASP A 498 -6.75 -43.33 -41.53
C ASP A 498 -5.77 -44.25 -40.78
N GLY A 499 -6.04 -44.58 -39.52
CA GLY A 499 -5.16 -45.39 -38.68
C GLY A 499 -4.97 -46.82 -39.20
N ALA A 500 -5.98 -47.40 -39.84
CA ALA A 500 -5.89 -48.71 -40.49
C ALA A 500 -4.95 -48.73 -41.71
N ALA A 501 -4.67 -47.57 -42.32
CA ALA A 501 -3.78 -47.45 -43.48
C ALA A 501 -2.29 -47.38 -43.10
N LEU A 502 -1.96 -47.42 -41.80
CA LEU A 502 -0.59 -47.38 -41.30
C LEU A 502 0.14 -48.72 -41.47
N PRO A 503 1.39 -48.73 -41.98
CA PRO A 503 2.19 -49.96 -42.11
C PRO A 503 2.40 -50.66 -40.76
N PRO A 504 2.20 -52.00 -40.67
CA PRO A 504 2.25 -52.76 -39.42
C PRO A 504 3.51 -52.49 -38.57
N GLU A 505 4.67 -52.38 -39.21
CA GLU A 505 5.97 -52.17 -38.58
C GLU A 505 6.17 -50.78 -37.94
N SER A 506 5.27 -49.84 -38.21
CA SER A 506 5.33 -48.47 -37.70
C SER A 506 4.20 -48.11 -36.73
N ARG A 507 3.15 -48.93 -36.66
CA ARG A 507 1.96 -48.70 -35.82
C ARG A 507 2.33 -48.47 -34.37
N ALA A 508 3.11 -49.37 -33.77
CA ALA A 508 3.48 -49.26 -32.36
C ALA A 508 4.29 -47.98 -32.06
N ALA A 509 5.20 -47.58 -32.96
CA ALA A 509 5.97 -46.35 -32.79
C ALA A 509 5.09 -45.09 -32.88
N ILE A 510 4.15 -45.05 -33.82
CA ILE A 510 3.21 -43.94 -33.96
C ILE A 510 2.27 -43.86 -32.76
N ALA A 511 1.73 -45.00 -32.30
CA ALA A 511 0.86 -45.07 -31.12
C ALA A 511 1.56 -44.49 -29.89
N VAL A 512 2.81 -44.90 -29.62
CA VAL A 512 3.62 -44.36 -28.52
C VAL A 512 3.75 -42.84 -28.60
N LEU A 513 4.11 -42.30 -29.77
CA LEU A 513 4.29 -40.87 -29.95
C LEU A 513 2.98 -40.08 -29.84
N VAL A 514 1.84 -40.66 -30.23
CA VAL A 514 0.52 -40.06 -30.05
C VAL A 514 0.11 -40.08 -28.57
N THR A 515 0.26 -41.21 -27.88
CA THR A 515 -0.04 -41.36 -26.45
C THR A 515 0.77 -40.37 -25.60
N ASP A 516 2.04 -40.21 -25.93
CA ASP A 516 2.93 -39.26 -25.25
C ASP A 516 2.76 -37.81 -25.70
N GLY A 517 1.85 -37.56 -26.65
CA GLY A 517 1.56 -36.24 -27.20
C GLY A 517 2.68 -35.64 -28.05
N ILE A 518 3.71 -36.41 -28.43
CA ILE A 518 4.78 -35.95 -29.33
C ILE A 518 4.21 -35.69 -30.73
N LEU A 519 3.44 -36.64 -31.27
CA LEU A 519 2.63 -36.45 -32.48
C LEU A 519 1.19 -36.12 -32.10
N THR A 520 0.52 -35.29 -32.90
CA THR A 520 -0.90 -34.98 -32.71
C THR A 520 -1.62 -35.17 -34.04
N PRO A 521 -2.67 -36.00 -34.10
CA PRO A 521 -3.56 -36.08 -35.26
C PRO A 521 -4.18 -34.71 -35.59
N SER A 522 -4.64 -34.53 -36.83
CA SER A 522 -5.38 -33.33 -37.22
C SER A 522 -6.70 -33.19 -36.43
N ALA A 523 -7.35 -32.03 -36.54
CA ALA A 523 -8.66 -31.80 -35.90
C ALA A 523 -9.73 -32.80 -36.39
N GLU A 524 -9.59 -33.32 -37.60
CA GLU A 524 -10.43 -34.35 -38.22
C GLU A 524 -10.02 -35.78 -37.81
N GLY A 525 -9.05 -35.92 -36.89
CA GLY A 525 -8.55 -37.22 -36.44
C GLY A 525 -7.82 -37.98 -37.54
N GLN A 526 -7.01 -37.29 -38.35
CA GLN A 526 -6.19 -37.89 -39.41
C GLN A 526 -4.70 -37.75 -39.11
N LEU A 527 -3.93 -38.78 -39.45
CA LEU A 527 -2.46 -38.81 -39.36
C LEU A 527 -1.77 -38.55 -40.71
N ASN A 528 -2.52 -38.62 -41.81
CA ASN A 528 -2.11 -38.40 -43.19
C ASN A 528 -0.85 -39.19 -43.62
N PRO A 529 -0.82 -40.53 -43.45
CA PRO A 529 0.39 -41.33 -43.64
C PRO A 529 0.87 -41.45 -45.08
N GLN A 530 0.03 -41.08 -46.05
CA GLN A 530 0.34 -41.13 -47.49
C GLN A 530 0.97 -39.83 -48.00
N THR A 531 0.96 -38.76 -47.20
CA THR A 531 1.59 -37.48 -47.54
C THR A 531 2.88 -37.33 -46.75
N GLY A 532 3.88 -36.67 -47.34
CA GLY A 532 5.11 -36.35 -46.62
C GLY A 532 4.82 -35.51 -45.38
N ILE A 533 5.50 -35.78 -44.28
CA ILE A 533 5.29 -35.09 -43.01
C ILE A 533 5.64 -33.60 -43.16
N SER A 534 4.76 -32.72 -42.68
CA SER A 534 4.97 -31.28 -42.79
C SER A 534 6.14 -30.83 -41.91
N ARG A 535 6.82 -29.74 -42.30
CA ARG A 535 7.86 -29.14 -41.43
C ARG A 535 7.28 -28.71 -40.08
N ALA A 536 6.03 -28.25 -40.03
CA ALA A 536 5.34 -27.89 -38.80
C ALA A 536 5.24 -29.07 -37.83
N ASP A 537 4.83 -30.24 -38.33
CA ASP A 537 4.65 -31.44 -37.49
C ASP A 537 6.00 -31.97 -36.99
N VAL A 538 7.01 -31.99 -37.87
CA VAL A 538 8.38 -32.39 -37.48
C VAL A 538 8.91 -31.48 -36.38
N LEU A 539 8.88 -30.15 -36.60
CA LEU A 539 9.41 -29.19 -35.63
C LEU A 539 8.61 -29.22 -34.32
N THR A 540 7.30 -29.40 -34.38
CA THR A 540 6.46 -29.52 -33.18
C THR A 540 6.81 -30.78 -32.38
N ALA A 541 6.94 -31.93 -33.05
CA ALA A 541 7.34 -33.19 -32.40
C ALA A 541 8.72 -33.09 -31.76
N LEU A 542 9.70 -32.54 -32.48
CA LEU A 542 11.05 -32.31 -31.98
C LEU A 542 11.07 -31.35 -30.78
N PHE A 543 10.29 -30.28 -30.85
CA PHE A 543 10.15 -29.35 -29.72
C PHE A 543 9.56 -30.05 -28.49
N ARG A 544 8.49 -30.83 -28.65
CA ARG A 544 7.85 -31.55 -27.55
C ARG A 544 8.76 -32.61 -26.93
N LEU A 545 9.62 -33.25 -27.72
CA LEU A 545 10.67 -34.14 -27.20
C LEU A 545 11.64 -33.37 -26.28
N LEU A 546 12.15 -32.22 -26.74
CA LEU A 546 13.03 -31.37 -25.93
C LEU A 546 12.33 -30.87 -24.66
N GLU A 547 11.07 -30.46 -24.77
CA GLU A 547 10.28 -29.97 -23.63
C GLU A 547 10.04 -31.08 -22.60
N ARG A 548 9.64 -32.28 -23.04
CA ARG A 548 9.47 -33.46 -22.18
C ARG A 548 10.77 -33.85 -21.48
N ALA A 549 11.90 -33.75 -22.19
CA ALA A 549 13.21 -34.05 -21.63
C ALA A 549 13.80 -32.92 -20.76
N GLY A 550 13.12 -31.78 -20.62
CA GLY A 550 13.63 -30.61 -19.91
C GLY A 550 14.86 -29.97 -20.57
N SER A 551 15.13 -30.29 -21.85
CA SER A 551 16.37 -29.94 -22.57
C SER A 551 16.29 -28.61 -23.33
N VAL A 552 15.23 -27.82 -23.12
CA VAL A 552 15.06 -26.49 -23.74
C VAL A 552 16.03 -25.45 -23.15
N GLY A 553 16.60 -25.71 -21.96
CA GLY A 553 17.73 -24.94 -21.44
C GLY A 553 17.44 -23.48 -21.05
N LEU A 554 16.16 -23.10 -20.85
CA LEU A 554 15.80 -21.74 -20.46
C LEU A 554 16.23 -21.41 -19.03
N LYS A 555 17.01 -20.34 -18.90
CA LYS A 555 17.32 -19.69 -17.62
C LYS A 555 16.10 -18.95 -17.10
N ARG A 556 16.01 -18.77 -15.78
CA ARG A 556 14.87 -18.12 -15.12
C ARG A 556 15.35 -17.07 -14.12
N GLY A 557 14.55 -16.02 -13.94
CA GLY A 557 14.81 -15.02 -12.91
C GLY A 557 13.74 -13.94 -12.86
N ALA A 558 13.99 -12.93 -12.04
CA ALA A 558 13.18 -11.73 -11.97
C ALA A 558 13.89 -10.59 -12.71
N ALA A 559 13.24 -10.00 -13.71
CA ALA A 559 13.74 -8.79 -14.34
C ALA A 559 13.72 -7.64 -13.33
N ARG A 560 14.80 -6.86 -13.26
CA ARG A 560 14.89 -5.69 -12.39
C ARG A 560 14.65 -4.40 -13.16
N PHE A 561 15.43 -4.17 -14.22
CA PHE A 561 15.28 -3.01 -15.10
C PHE A 561 16.03 -3.23 -16.42
N VAL A 562 15.76 -2.36 -17.39
CA VAL A 562 16.48 -2.29 -18.67
C VAL A 562 17.23 -0.96 -18.75
N TYR A 563 18.49 -1.00 -19.15
CA TYR A 563 19.31 0.18 -19.34
C TYR A 563 20.29 -0.04 -20.49
N GLN A 564 20.38 0.89 -21.46
CA GLN A 564 21.34 0.84 -22.58
C GLN A 564 21.42 -0.53 -23.30
N LYS A 565 20.28 -1.11 -23.66
CA LYS A 565 20.17 -2.47 -24.26
C LYS A 565 20.70 -3.61 -23.35
N GLN A 566 20.82 -3.39 -22.06
CA GLN A 566 21.12 -4.41 -21.07
C GLN A 566 19.89 -4.67 -20.21
N LEU A 567 19.57 -5.94 -20.00
CA LEU A 567 18.53 -6.39 -19.09
C LEU A 567 19.21 -6.91 -17.83
N VAL A 568 18.84 -6.36 -16.67
CA VAL A 568 19.30 -6.87 -15.37
C VAL A 568 18.30 -7.90 -14.87
N ILE A 569 18.79 -9.11 -14.63
CA ILE A 569 17.98 -10.24 -14.15
C ILE A 569 18.59 -10.73 -12.85
N GLU A 570 17.74 -10.94 -11.85
CA GLU A 570 18.11 -11.60 -10.60
C GLU A 570 17.62 -13.05 -10.64
N PRO A 571 18.53 -14.03 -10.78
CA PRO A 571 18.17 -15.44 -10.74
C PRO A 571 17.72 -15.84 -9.33
N GLU A 572 16.91 -16.90 -9.21
CA GLU A 572 16.29 -17.30 -7.93
C GLU A 572 17.28 -17.65 -6.80
N LYS A 573 18.56 -17.87 -7.10
CA LYS A 573 19.61 -18.28 -6.13
C LYS A 573 20.95 -17.56 -6.33
N GLU A 574 20.99 -16.51 -7.12
CA GLU A 574 22.23 -15.81 -7.49
C GLU A 574 22.08 -14.30 -7.39
N GLN A 575 23.21 -13.59 -7.38
CA GLN A 575 23.20 -12.13 -7.45
C GLN A 575 22.67 -11.66 -8.82
N ALA A 576 22.14 -10.44 -8.85
CA ALA A 576 21.68 -9.82 -10.07
C ALA A 576 22.82 -9.74 -11.12
N GLN A 577 22.53 -10.23 -12.32
CA GLN A 577 23.45 -10.27 -13.45
C GLN A 577 22.95 -9.38 -14.58
N ARG A 578 23.88 -8.79 -15.33
CA ARG A 578 23.58 -7.96 -16.51
C ARG A 578 23.74 -8.78 -17.77
N TYR A 579 22.71 -8.78 -18.59
CA TYR A 579 22.70 -9.47 -19.87
C TYR A 579 22.55 -8.47 -21.01
N GLN A 580 23.45 -8.54 -21.98
CA GLN A 580 23.33 -7.76 -23.20
C GLN A 580 22.23 -8.37 -24.08
N LEU A 581 21.37 -7.53 -24.66
CA LEU A 581 20.34 -7.97 -25.59
C LEU A 581 20.95 -8.11 -27.00
N SER A 582 20.60 -9.18 -27.72
CA SER A 582 20.82 -9.24 -29.18
C SER A 582 20.00 -8.14 -29.89
N ASP A 583 20.30 -7.84 -31.15
CA ASP A 583 19.52 -6.83 -31.90
C ASP A 583 18.14 -7.34 -32.34
N ALA A 584 17.95 -8.66 -32.38
CA ALA A 584 16.73 -9.31 -32.84
C ALA A 584 16.30 -10.48 -31.93
N PRO A 585 16.09 -10.24 -30.62
CA PRO A 585 15.66 -11.30 -29.71
C PRO A 585 14.25 -11.74 -30.09
N PHE A 586 13.95 -13.02 -29.94
CA PHE A 586 12.58 -13.47 -29.88
C PHE A 586 11.97 -13.01 -28.56
N LEU A 587 10.85 -12.30 -28.61
CA LEU A 587 10.17 -11.81 -27.42
C LEU A 587 8.79 -12.44 -27.33
N PHE A 588 8.45 -12.93 -26.14
CA PHE A 588 7.16 -13.50 -25.83
C PHE A 588 6.62 -12.87 -24.54
N LYS A 589 5.31 -12.72 -24.48
CA LYS A 589 4.58 -12.25 -23.31
C LYS A 589 3.59 -13.31 -22.87
N LEU A 590 3.58 -13.62 -21.58
CA LEU A 590 2.58 -14.51 -21.00
C LEU A 590 1.25 -13.76 -20.87
N ILE A 591 0.20 -14.28 -21.49
CA ILE A 591 -1.17 -13.77 -21.41
C ILE A 591 -2.07 -14.96 -21.04
N GLY A 592 -2.57 -14.98 -19.80
CA GLY A 592 -3.19 -16.20 -19.26
C GLY A 592 -2.15 -17.31 -19.12
N GLN A 593 -2.39 -18.44 -19.79
CA GLN A 593 -1.44 -19.56 -19.88
C GLN A 593 -0.61 -19.52 -21.18
N ASP A 594 -0.97 -18.66 -22.13
CA ASP A 594 -0.38 -18.64 -23.47
C ASP A 594 0.83 -17.73 -23.55
N ARG A 595 1.81 -18.13 -24.35
CA ARG A 595 3.01 -17.34 -24.65
C ARG A 595 2.85 -16.73 -26.03
N VAL A 596 2.46 -15.46 -26.05
CA VAL A 596 2.17 -14.74 -27.28
C VAL A 596 3.44 -14.00 -27.74
N PRO A 597 3.89 -14.16 -28.99
CA PRO A 597 5.05 -13.45 -29.47
C PRO A 597 4.75 -11.95 -29.61
N VAL A 598 5.73 -11.09 -29.28
CA VAL A 598 5.59 -9.62 -29.31
C VAL A 598 6.80 -8.95 -29.96
N LYS A 599 6.63 -7.75 -30.53
CA LYS A 599 7.76 -6.92 -31.01
C LYS A 599 8.38 -6.04 -29.92
N ARG A 600 7.64 -5.84 -28.83
CA ARG A 600 8.00 -4.95 -27.73
C ARG A 600 7.61 -5.58 -26.40
N ALA A 601 8.57 -5.64 -25.48
CA ALA A 601 8.36 -6.02 -24.09
C ALA A 601 8.79 -4.85 -23.19
N ILE A 602 7.95 -4.44 -22.25
CA ILE A 602 8.26 -3.36 -21.30
C ILE A 602 8.65 -4.01 -19.97
N ILE A 603 9.80 -3.61 -19.42
CA ILE A 603 10.32 -4.09 -18.13
C ILE A 603 10.20 -2.97 -17.11
N ILE A 604 9.31 -3.15 -16.15
CA ILE A 604 9.10 -2.23 -15.03
C ILE A 604 9.78 -2.69 -13.74
N GLY A 605 10.19 -3.96 -13.66
CA GLY A 605 10.79 -4.58 -12.50
C GLY A 605 9.83 -5.54 -11.78
N GLY A 606 10.38 -6.68 -11.35
CA GLY A 606 9.67 -7.76 -10.67
C GLY A 606 8.99 -8.77 -11.61
N GLU A 607 9.04 -8.58 -12.92
CA GLU A 607 8.54 -9.56 -13.87
C GLU A 607 9.33 -10.86 -13.82
N LYS A 608 8.63 -12.00 -13.87
CA LYS A 608 9.29 -13.29 -14.07
C LYS A 608 9.67 -13.42 -15.54
N VAL A 609 10.91 -13.81 -15.78
CA VAL A 609 11.46 -14.01 -17.12
C VAL A 609 12.02 -15.40 -17.29
N TRP A 610 11.88 -15.92 -18.50
CA TRP A 610 12.59 -17.11 -18.98
C TRP A 610 13.35 -16.71 -20.24
N PHE A 611 14.61 -17.09 -20.33
CA PHE A 611 15.45 -16.61 -21.43
C PHE A 611 16.53 -17.59 -21.84
N HIS A 612 16.98 -17.46 -23.09
CA HIS A 612 18.15 -18.14 -23.63
C HIS A 612 19.22 -17.08 -23.93
N THR A 613 20.48 -17.52 -23.94
CA THR A 613 21.61 -16.70 -24.33
C THR A 613 22.37 -17.37 -25.46
N ASP A 614 22.72 -16.62 -26.51
CA ASP A 614 23.56 -17.11 -27.60
C ASP A 614 24.97 -17.50 -27.11
N GLY A 615 25.78 -18.07 -28.01
CA GLY A 615 27.17 -18.45 -27.70
C GLY A 615 28.09 -17.29 -27.28
N THR A 616 27.64 -16.04 -27.41
CA THR A 616 28.35 -14.84 -26.93
C THR A 616 27.82 -14.32 -25.59
N GLY A 617 26.82 -14.99 -25.02
CA GLY A 617 26.17 -14.61 -23.75
C GLY A 617 25.07 -13.56 -23.88
N ARG A 618 24.65 -13.19 -25.11
CA ARG A 618 23.59 -12.20 -25.33
C ARG A 618 22.22 -12.86 -25.34
N ILE A 619 21.20 -12.19 -24.81
CA ILE A 619 19.82 -12.68 -24.85
C ILE A 619 19.29 -12.61 -26.28
N ASP A 620 18.99 -13.77 -26.85
CA ASP A 620 18.40 -13.98 -28.16
C ASP A 620 16.96 -14.50 -28.11
N TYR A 621 16.50 -14.90 -26.92
CA TYR A 621 15.12 -15.31 -26.63
C TYR A 621 14.71 -14.89 -25.22
N LEU A 622 13.53 -14.29 -25.08
CA LEU A 622 12.98 -13.82 -23.80
C LEU A 622 11.46 -13.99 -23.73
N GLU A 623 11.00 -14.70 -22.71
CA GLU A 623 9.60 -14.75 -22.30
C GLU A 623 9.41 -13.90 -21.04
N LEU A 624 8.37 -13.07 -21.03
CA LEU A 624 8.05 -12.16 -19.92
C LEU A 624 6.66 -12.47 -19.37
N GLN A 625 6.57 -12.77 -18.07
CA GLN A 625 5.31 -12.70 -17.34
C GLN A 625 5.13 -11.29 -16.78
N PRO A 626 4.09 -10.54 -17.20
CA PRO A 626 3.88 -9.18 -16.71
C PRO A 626 3.74 -9.13 -15.19
N ASN A 627 4.32 -8.10 -14.58
CA ASN A 627 4.16 -7.88 -13.14
C ASN A 627 2.67 -7.66 -12.84
N ALA A 628 2.12 -8.46 -11.93
CA ALA A 628 0.74 -8.37 -11.52
C ALA A 628 0.40 -6.96 -11.04
N ASN A 629 1.26 -6.28 -10.29
CA ASN A 629 0.97 -4.94 -9.74
C ASN A 629 0.86 -3.84 -10.82
N GLY A 630 1.23 -4.14 -12.07
CA GLY A 630 1.05 -3.28 -13.22
C GLY A 630 2.06 -2.14 -13.30
N VAL A 631 1.80 -1.20 -14.23
CA VAL A 631 2.75 -0.12 -14.54
C VAL A 631 2.74 1.05 -13.55
N ALA A 632 1.85 1.05 -12.57
CA ALA A 632 1.69 2.16 -11.64
C ALA A 632 2.92 2.32 -10.72
N ARG A 633 3.24 3.56 -10.32
CA ARG A 633 4.40 3.82 -9.46
C ARG A 633 4.23 3.28 -8.04
N ASP A 634 2.98 3.08 -7.61
CA ASP A 634 2.66 2.45 -6.33
C ASP A 634 2.79 0.91 -6.32
N ARG A 635 3.30 0.30 -7.41
CA ARG A 635 3.55 -1.15 -7.55
C ARG A 635 4.44 -1.75 -6.46
N TYR A 636 5.27 -0.93 -5.83
CA TYR A 636 6.21 -1.33 -4.78
C TYR A 636 5.49 -1.64 -3.46
N SER A 637 4.21 -1.30 -3.35
CA SER A 637 3.44 -1.63 -2.16
C SER A 637 3.02 -3.11 -2.16
N PRO A 638 3.30 -3.85 -1.07
CA PRO A 638 2.88 -5.24 -0.94
C PRO A 638 1.36 -5.38 -0.79
N VAL A 639 0.66 -4.27 -0.56
CA VAL A 639 -0.78 -4.23 -0.27
C VAL A 639 -1.57 -3.44 -1.32
N SER A 640 -0.94 -3.13 -2.46
CA SER A 640 -1.55 -2.44 -3.61
C SER A 640 -2.68 -3.24 -4.27
N ARG A 641 -2.79 -4.54 -3.98
CA ARG A 641 -3.86 -5.45 -4.40
C ARG A 641 -4.38 -6.22 -3.20
N TRP A 642 -5.68 -6.45 -3.15
CA TRP A 642 -6.30 -7.17 -2.04
C TRP A 642 -7.63 -7.82 -2.45
N GLU A 643 -7.99 -8.88 -1.72
CA GLU A 643 -9.29 -9.54 -1.81
C GLU A 643 -9.89 -9.60 -0.39
N ILE A 644 -11.17 -9.25 -0.26
CA ILE A 644 -11.94 -9.39 0.99
C ILE A 644 -13.24 -10.10 0.65
N ARG A 645 -13.65 -11.07 1.47
CA ARG A 645 -14.91 -11.80 1.34
C ARG A 645 -15.81 -11.45 2.51
N LEU A 646 -17.07 -11.12 2.24
CA LEU A 646 -18.06 -10.81 3.27
C LEU A 646 -19.38 -11.53 2.99
N LYS A 647 -19.97 -12.12 4.01
CA LYS A 647 -21.34 -12.62 3.97
C LYS A 647 -22.34 -11.46 4.13
N PRO A 648 -23.58 -11.56 3.61
CA PRO A 648 -24.59 -10.52 3.81
C PRO A 648 -24.85 -10.17 5.28
N ALA A 649 -24.77 -11.15 6.18
CA ALA A 649 -24.92 -10.95 7.62
C ALA A 649 -23.80 -10.08 8.22
N GLU A 650 -22.55 -10.25 7.75
CA GLU A 650 -21.41 -9.45 8.21
C GLU A 650 -21.52 -8.01 7.71
N VAL A 651 -21.98 -7.82 6.46
CA VAL A 651 -22.28 -6.48 5.94
C VAL A 651 -23.36 -5.80 6.78
N ALA A 652 -24.45 -6.51 7.07
CA ALA A 652 -25.53 -5.98 7.92
C ALA A 652 -25.02 -5.59 9.31
N GLU A 653 -24.17 -6.42 9.93
CA GLU A 653 -23.62 -6.14 11.26
C GLU A 653 -22.70 -4.92 11.26
N ARG A 654 -21.83 -4.78 10.26
CA ARG A 654 -20.98 -3.59 10.11
C ARG A 654 -21.79 -2.31 9.92
N LEU A 655 -22.96 -2.39 9.27
CA LEU A 655 -23.88 -1.26 9.12
C LEU A 655 -24.62 -0.94 10.42
N ARG A 656 -25.09 -1.95 11.17
CA ARG A 656 -25.71 -1.77 12.49
C ARG A 656 -24.77 -1.12 13.50
N SER A 657 -23.49 -1.48 13.48
CA SER A 657 -22.47 -0.83 14.33
C SER A 657 -22.27 0.67 14.05
N ARG A 658 -22.93 1.20 13.02
CA ARG A 658 -22.94 2.61 12.61
C ARG A 658 -24.35 3.20 12.62
N ASP A 659 -25.26 2.61 13.39
CA ASP A 659 -26.66 3.02 13.51
C ASP A 659 -27.44 3.00 12.18
N ILE A 660 -27.05 2.13 11.24
CA ILE A 660 -27.75 1.90 9.97
C ILE A 660 -28.46 0.54 10.03
N ASP A 661 -29.71 0.54 10.47
CA ASP A 661 -30.55 -0.68 10.50
C ASP A 661 -31.30 -0.87 9.18
N ILE A 662 -30.83 -1.83 8.40
CA ILE A 662 -31.37 -2.17 7.07
C ILE A 662 -31.93 -3.60 7.00
N GLY A 663 -32.04 -4.32 8.13
CA GLY A 663 -32.43 -5.74 8.10
C GLY A 663 -31.36 -6.63 7.47
N SER A 664 -31.76 -7.53 6.58
CA SER A 664 -30.84 -8.45 5.88
C SER A 664 -30.40 -7.85 4.54
N VAL A 665 -29.11 -7.89 4.25
CA VAL A 665 -28.55 -7.46 2.96
C VAL A 665 -28.89 -8.50 1.90
N LEU A 666 -29.42 -8.04 0.76
CA LEU A 666 -29.79 -8.86 -0.38
C LEU A 666 -28.79 -8.71 -1.53
N ASP A 667 -28.33 -7.47 -1.79
CA ASP A 667 -27.41 -7.16 -2.87
C ASP A 667 -26.66 -5.85 -2.60
N LEU A 668 -25.53 -5.66 -3.29
CA LEU A 668 -24.74 -4.43 -3.32
C LEU A 668 -24.61 -3.98 -4.78
N ARG A 669 -25.09 -2.78 -5.09
CA ARG A 669 -25.14 -2.27 -6.47
C ARG A 669 -24.29 -1.02 -6.61
N ILE A 670 -23.37 -1.06 -7.55
CA ILE A 670 -22.52 0.08 -7.89
C ILE A 670 -23.37 1.07 -8.68
N LEU A 671 -23.57 2.27 -8.14
CA LEU A 671 -24.35 3.31 -8.79
C LEU A 671 -23.46 4.22 -9.65
N GLN A 672 -22.28 4.57 -9.14
CA GLN A 672 -21.41 5.55 -9.78
C GLN A 672 -19.93 5.23 -9.56
N ARG A 673 -19.11 5.53 -10.57
CA ARG A 673 -17.65 5.55 -10.49
C ARG A 673 -17.10 6.94 -10.77
N GLY A 674 -16.01 7.30 -10.09
CA GLY A 674 -15.27 8.55 -10.26
C GLY A 674 -14.22 8.48 -11.37
N ALA A 675 -13.40 9.53 -11.48
CA ALA A 675 -12.38 9.66 -12.53
C ALA A 675 -11.25 8.62 -12.40
N SER A 676 -11.04 8.07 -11.20
CA SER A 676 -10.09 6.98 -10.95
C SER A 676 -10.71 5.57 -11.03
N GLN A 677 -11.98 5.47 -11.46
CA GLN A 677 -12.80 4.25 -11.41
C GLN A 677 -13.18 3.76 -10.00
N ARG A 678 -12.87 4.53 -8.94
CA ARG A 678 -13.38 4.28 -7.59
C ARG A 678 -14.89 4.38 -7.55
N ILE A 679 -15.52 3.55 -6.74
CA ILE A 679 -16.95 3.62 -6.49
C ILE A 679 -17.23 4.83 -5.60
N THR A 680 -17.97 5.81 -6.13
CA THR A 680 -18.31 7.04 -5.42
C THR A 680 -19.71 6.96 -4.81
N ALA A 681 -20.58 6.10 -5.35
CA ALA A 681 -21.89 5.77 -4.81
C ALA A 681 -22.21 4.27 -4.91
N LEU A 682 -22.66 3.68 -3.81
CA LEU A 682 -23.04 2.27 -3.68
C LEU A 682 -24.44 2.17 -3.04
N GLU A 683 -25.36 1.45 -3.69
CA GLU A 683 -26.67 1.11 -3.13
C GLU A 683 -26.59 -0.25 -2.43
N ILE A 684 -26.98 -0.28 -1.15
CA ILE A 684 -27.24 -1.50 -0.42
C ILE A 684 -28.72 -1.82 -0.57
N VAL A 685 -29.02 -2.97 -1.18
CA VAL A 685 -30.38 -3.50 -1.30
C VAL A 685 -30.62 -4.46 -0.14
N SER A 686 -31.71 -4.27 0.59
CA SER A 686 -31.99 -5.02 1.80
C SER A 686 -33.48 -5.31 1.97
N THR A 687 -33.82 -6.11 2.98
CA THR A 687 -35.22 -6.42 3.30
C THR A 687 -36.02 -5.24 3.83
N LYS A 688 -35.36 -4.17 4.32
CA LYS A 688 -36.00 -2.93 4.78
C LYS A 688 -35.97 -1.80 3.73
N GLY A 689 -35.45 -2.07 2.53
CA GLY A 689 -35.41 -1.10 1.44
C GLY A 689 -34.01 -0.93 0.84
N LYS A 690 -33.70 0.29 0.42
CA LYS A 690 -32.43 0.65 -0.22
C LYS A 690 -31.74 1.73 0.57
N LYS A 691 -30.41 1.63 0.72
CA LYS A 691 -29.58 2.66 1.36
C LYS A 691 -28.40 2.98 0.47
N GLU A 692 -28.26 4.25 0.09
CA GLU A 692 -27.09 4.74 -0.61
C GLU A 692 -25.97 5.12 0.37
N LEU A 693 -24.76 4.70 0.05
CA LEU A 693 -23.51 5.13 0.68
C LEU A 693 -22.67 5.88 -0.36
N ARG A 694 -22.00 6.95 0.07
CA ARG A 694 -21.14 7.79 -0.78
C ARG A 694 -19.75 7.99 -0.19
N GLY A 695 -18.77 8.19 -1.08
CA GLY A 695 -17.41 8.58 -0.72
C GLY A 695 -16.78 7.69 0.37
N LEU A 696 -16.22 8.31 1.41
CA LEU A 696 -15.59 7.60 2.53
C LEU A 696 -16.52 6.62 3.27
N ALA A 697 -17.83 6.86 3.26
CA ALA A 697 -18.79 6.03 3.99
C ALA A 697 -18.84 4.60 3.45
N ILE A 698 -18.53 4.39 2.17
CA ILE A 698 -18.54 3.07 1.52
C ILE A 698 -17.49 2.16 2.17
N ARG A 699 -16.19 2.51 2.07
CA ARG A 699 -15.12 1.70 2.67
C ARG A 699 -15.24 1.60 4.18
N SER A 700 -15.65 2.68 4.86
CA SER A 700 -15.78 2.63 6.32
C SER A 700 -16.88 1.66 6.72
N ALA A 701 -18.08 1.76 6.13
CA ALA A 701 -19.21 0.89 6.43
C ALA A 701 -18.93 -0.57 6.09
N LEU A 702 -18.24 -0.81 4.98
CA LEU A 702 -17.92 -2.16 4.54
C LEU A 702 -16.60 -2.69 5.12
N GLY A 703 -15.83 -1.89 5.88
CA GLY A 703 -14.50 -2.23 6.39
C GLY A 703 -13.54 -2.72 5.31
N LEU A 704 -13.51 -2.01 4.18
CA LEU A 704 -12.63 -2.27 3.04
C LEU A 704 -11.41 -1.37 3.11
N ARG A 705 -10.33 -1.75 2.41
CA ARG A 705 -9.10 -0.93 2.33
C ARG A 705 -9.30 0.32 1.47
N GLU A 706 -10.18 0.22 0.47
CA GLU A 706 -10.38 1.21 -0.58
C GLU A 706 -11.74 1.00 -1.30
N ASN A 707 -12.25 2.01 -2.03
CA ASN A 707 -13.41 2.04 -2.93
C ASN A 707 -13.14 1.60 -4.40
N LEU A 708 -11.90 1.30 -4.78
CA LEU A 708 -11.45 0.86 -6.11
C LEU A 708 -11.47 -0.66 -6.10
N PHE A 709 -12.67 -1.19 -6.27
CA PHE A 709 -12.89 -2.62 -6.34
C PHE A 709 -13.97 -3.00 -7.35
N VAL A 710 -13.99 -4.29 -7.65
CA VAL A 710 -15.12 -5.00 -8.26
C VAL A 710 -15.76 -5.90 -7.21
N ILE A 711 -17.04 -6.23 -7.41
CA ILE A 711 -17.81 -7.10 -6.52
C ILE A 711 -18.33 -8.29 -7.31
N ASP A 712 -17.85 -9.48 -6.98
CA ASP A 712 -18.43 -10.74 -7.43
C ASP A 712 -19.38 -11.30 -6.35
N ARG A 713 -20.31 -12.15 -6.79
CA ARG A 713 -21.33 -12.76 -5.93
C ARG A 713 -21.24 -14.27 -6.06
N LYS A 714 -21.19 -14.95 -4.92
CA LYS A 714 -21.44 -16.39 -4.85
C LYS A 714 -22.89 -16.59 -4.42
N TYR A 715 -23.62 -17.42 -5.15
CA TYR A 715 -25.02 -17.73 -4.85
C TYR A 715 -25.14 -19.08 -4.14
N ASP A 716 -26.14 -19.21 -3.27
CA ASP A 716 -26.57 -20.50 -2.74
C ASP A 716 -27.51 -21.25 -3.70
N GLU A 717 -27.94 -22.44 -3.32
CA GLU A 717 -28.86 -23.28 -4.12
C GLU A 717 -30.22 -22.61 -4.37
N ALA A 718 -30.62 -21.67 -3.51
CA ALA A 718 -31.85 -20.89 -3.63
C ALA A 718 -31.65 -19.58 -4.41
N ALA A 719 -30.51 -19.40 -5.07
CA ALA A 719 -30.13 -18.21 -5.83
C ALA A 719 -30.06 -16.92 -4.99
N HIS A 720 -29.90 -17.01 -3.68
CA HIS A 720 -29.58 -15.87 -2.83
C HIS A 720 -28.07 -15.62 -2.80
N VAL A 721 -27.66 -14.37 -2.60
CA VAL A 721 -26.23 -14.05 -2.44
C VAL A 721 -25.74 -14.64 -1.12
N ALA A 722 -24.87 -15.64 -1.18
CA ALA A 722 -24.24 -16.26 -0.03
C ALA A 722 -22.98 -15.50 0.42
N GLU A 723 -22.23 -14.94 -0.54
CA GLU A 723 -20.97 -14.23 -0.30
C GLU A 723 -20.74 -13.13 -1.34
N PHE A 724 -20.26 -11.97 -0.88
CA PHE A 724 -19.69 -10.91 -1.71
C PHE A 724 -18.17 -11.03 -1.70
N ILE A 725 -17.56 -11.07 -2.89
CA ILE A 725 -16.10 -11.12 -3.07
C ILE A 725 -15.65 -9.78 -3.63
N PHE A 726 -14.90 -9.04 -2.84
CA PHE A 726 -14.37 -7.72 -3.18
C PHE A 726 -12.91 -7.86 -3.62
N THR A 727 -12.64 -7.63 -4.90
CA THR A 727 -11.29 -7.62 -5.45
C THR A 727 -10.91 -6.19 -5.78
N GLY A 728 -9.90 -5.67 -5.08
CA GLY A 728 -9.58 -4.25 -5.08
C GLY A 728 -8.10 -3.92 -5.27
N ARG A 729 -7.85 -2.63 -5.51
CA ARG A 729 -6.51 -2.04 -5.62
C ARG A 729 -6.41 -0.78 -4.77
N GLY A 730 -5.19 -0.48 -4.31
CA GLY A 730 -4.90 0.68 -3.48
C GLY A 730 -5.26 0.49 -2.00
N TRP A 731 -4.91 1.48 -1.19
CA TRP A 731 -5.19 1.55 0.25
C TRP A 731 -5.25 3.02 0.66
N GLY A 732 -6.39 3.42 1.24
CA GLY A 732 -6.61 4.78 1.70
C GLY A 732 -7.83 5.39 1.02
N HIS A 733 -7.82 6.71 0.87
CA HIS A 733 -8.88 7.45 0.19
C HIS A 733 -8.49 7.82 -1.25
N GLY A 734 -7.19 7.77 -1.59
CA GLY A 734 -6.64 7.93 -2.93
C GLY A 734 -6.75 9.33 -3.53
N VAL A 735 -6.93 10.35 -2.71
CA VAL A 735 -6.88 11.76 -3.11
C VAL A 735 -5.51 12.32 -2.72
N GLY A 736 -4.95 13.24 -3.51
CA GLY A 736 -3.66 13.87 -3.21
C GLY A 736 -2.47 12.94 -3.39
N LEU A 737 -1.44 13.12 -2.56
CA LEU A 737 -0.16 12.41 -2.68
C LEU A 737 -0.33 10.90 -2.45
N CYS A 738 0.13 10.09 -3.42
CA CYS A 738 0.26 8.65 -3.22
C CYS A 738 1.62 8.37 -2.56
N GLN A 739 1.63 7.88 -1.31
CA GLN A 739 2.86 7.71 -0.52
C GLN A 739 3.87 6.76 -1.21
N VAL A 740 3.43 5.57 -1.61
CA VAL A 740 4.31 4.63 -2.32
C VAL A 740 4.52 5.03 -3.79
N GLY A 741 3.59 5.80 -4.36
CA GLY A 741 3.77 6.40 -5.69
C GLY A 741 4.88 7.46 -5.70
N ALA A 742 5.00 8.26 -4.63
CA ALA A 742 6.09 9.21 -4.40
C ALA A 742 7.44 8.49 -4.28
N TYR A 743 7.49 7.37 -3.55
CA TYR A 743 8.66 6.47 -3.56
C TYR A 743 9.02 6.01 -4.97
N GLY A 744 8.02 5.57 -5.75
CA GLY A 744 8.25 5.17 -7.14
C GLY A 744 8.76 6.31 -8.04
N LEU A 745 8.29 7.55 -7.85
CA LEU A 745 8.81 8.73 -8.53
C LEU A 745 10.26 9.04 -8.12
N ALA A 746 10.58 8.94 -6.83
CA ALA A 746 11.95 9.17 -6.34
C ALA A 746 12.94 8.17 -6.93
N LEU A 747 12.57 6.89 -7.06
CA LEU A 747 13.37 5.88 -7.77
C LEU A 747 13.60 6.21 -9.25
N GLU A 748 12.68 6.95 -9.88
CA GLU A 748 12.82 7.44 -11.25
C GLU A 748 13.66 8.74 -11.33
N GLY A 749 14.16 9.25 -10.21
CA GLY A 749 15.04 10.43 -10.12
C GLY A 749 14.31 11.76 -9.94
N PHE A 750 13.01 11.75 -9.64
CA PHE A 750 12.24 12.97 -9.40
C PHE A 750 12.60 13.60 -8.05
N SER A 751 12.73 14.93 -8.03
CA SER A 751 12.91 15.68 -6.77
C SER A 751 11.62 15.72 -5.95
N PHE A 752 11.70 16.02 -4.66
CA PHE A 752 10.51 16.22 -3.82
C PHE A 752 9.55 17.27 -4.41
N ALA A 753 10.10 18.30 -5.07
CA ALA A 753 9.31 19.36 -5.68
C ALA A 753 8.52 18.85 -6.89
N ASP A 754 9.14 18.03 -7.74
CA ASP A 754 8.46 17.41 -8.88
C ASP A 754 7.39 16.43 -8.40
N ILE A 755 7.67 15.66 -7.35
CA ILE A 755 6.72 14.73 -6.72
C ILE A 755 5.48 15.47 -6.22
N LEU A 756 5.65 16.55 -5.44
CA LEU A 756 4.53 17.32 -4.91
C LEU A 756 3.69 17.92 -6.04
N LYS A 757 4.33 18.49 -7.07
CA LYS A 757 3.64 19.05 -8.24
C LYS A 757 2.98 18.00 -9.14
N ALA A 758 3.45 16.75 -9.11
CA ALA A 758 2.82 15.65 -9.82
C ALA A 758 1.47 15.25 -9.18
N TYR A 759 1.33 15.40 -7.85
CA TYR A 759 0.13 14.99 -7.11
C TYR A 759 -0.80 16.14 -6.72
N TYR A 760 -0.29 17.36 -6.58
CA TYR A 760 -1.06 18.55 -6.24
C TYR A 760 -1.05 19.53 -7.42
N THR A 761 -2.23 19.83 -7.95
CA THR A 761 -2.37 20.60 -9.20
C THR A 761 -2.29 22.11 -8.96
N GLY A 762 -1.49 22.83 -9.74
CA GLY A 762 -1.43 24.29 -9.72
C GLY A 762 -0.89 24.89 -8.42
N VAL A 763 -0.11 24.12 -7.65
CA VAL A 763 0.42 24.54 -6.35
C VAL A 763 1.80 25.18 -6.45
N GLU A 764 2.15 25.94 -5.42
CA GLU A 764 3.46 26.51 -5.17
C GLU A 764 4.11 25.84 -3.95
N ILE A 765 5.44 25.90 -3.87
CA ILE A 765 6.23 25.38 -2.74
C ILE A 765 6.94 26.56 -2.11
N THR A 766 6.68 26.82 -0.83
CA THR A 766 7.13 28.02 -0.12
C THR A 766 7.72 27.68 1.24
N THR A 767 8.64 28.50 1.74
CA THR A 767 9.19 28.40 3.09
C THR A 767 8.52 29.40 4.02
N ILE A 768 8.02 28.97 5.18
CA ILE A 768 7.24 29.80 6.11
C ILE A 768 8.02 30.32 7.33
N TYR A 769 9.25 29.86 7.59
CA TYR A 769 10.14 30.38 8.64
C TYR A 769 11.58 29.89 8.49
#